data_AF-A0A7D9IQF7-F1
#
_entry.id   AF-A0A7D9IQF7-F1
#
_cell.length_a   1.000
_cell.length_b   1.000
_cell.length_c   1.000
_cell.angle_alpha   90.00
_cell.angle_beta   90.00
_cell.angle_gamma   90.00
#
_symmetry.space_group_name_H-M   'P 1'
#
loop_
_entity.id
_entity.type
_entity.pdbx_description
1 polymer ?
#
loop_
_entity_poly.entity_id
_entity_poly.type
_entity_poly.pdbx_seq_one_letter_code
_entity_poly.pdbx_strand_id
1 'polypeptide(L)'
;MSFPRTKNINLPVCATKMSDAYQKRYQTSTFNKIVQIINGLFNGYGGKLTLLFDTHLSAEEHIKESIRKIEQKICDFTGVVTLAYCLTIDCPTLASMEITVAESNTNSIYTLYYNLFLPTNQQVIEISPKDPVEKVRDILYMNVLSPEAVKPGSHVKEFTLGTAVGFRESKTVQFKQLLAQRTNNTSLAKRLIKQNKFLNYVSAFANHSGGHIYVGIRDDGTVQGEKITPQDQTELKKEMSKAIGSMIWPDNHHTQGGEEKRWQIDFEAVKSTNGEIVSSTFVIVIYVAQCPGGVFTKQPESYLIKENEAKMIDFPTWKKFIMEGLERDKGERGKEANKASYEDDVDEMLTELLNDNCEWSVLKKATENAQTTHAGVDVRLLCLSKLIKFCLRKGYYEKAGEMFEEYKTILPQSAKVEVFKVMEQYLHCFKERSQGNYERSYEIADQCLKKLDEIQPGIVSAAFLVLEATVVNIIAMKKEDRSERFPLVTKAKELYARAERHLQYVHGFEVATVDLKQKIYMNEVMLFSGSSLAGNKLADPDASVIIKAEAQNCLNKTYEMFPLSEFRDIQLILAHSDFFYRYTKSDKPLALRDRMKKALKLAKRAERSANDAGLSEMRRYAQNRVELIQKEICNYP
;
A
#
# COMPACT_ATOMS: atom_id res chain seq x y z
N MET A 1 -28.68 -6.65 -0.82
CA MET A 1 -29.74 -5.85 -1.47
C MET A 1 -29.57 -6.12 -2.95
N SER A 2 -30.52 -6.80 -3.58
CA SER A 2 -30.37 -7.24 -4.97
C SER A 2 -30.37 -6.07 -5.94
N PHE A 3 -29.20 -5.81 -6.52
CA PHE A 3 -29.05 -4.87 -7.63
C PHE A 3 -29.44 -5.58 -8.93
N PRO A 4 -30.32 -4.99 -9.78
CA PRO A 4 -30.67 -5.57 -11.07
C PRO A 4 -29.45 -5.62 -12.00
N ARG A 5 -29.29 -6.74 -12.73
CA ARG A 5 -28.06 -7.16 -13.40
C ARG A 5 -27.64 -6.34 -14.63
N THR A 6 -28.48 -5.46 -15.17
CA THR A 6 -28.10 -4.51 -16.23
C THR A 6 -29.07 -3.33 -16.22
N LYS A 7 -28.55 -2.10 -16.14
CA LYS A 7 -29.36 -0.87 -16.16
C LYS A 7 -29.16 -0.12 -17.48
N ASN A 8 -30.26 0.23 -18.12
CA ASN A 8 -30.30 1.10 -19.29
C ASN A 8 -30.82 2.48 -18.85
N ILE A 9 -30.01 3.52 -19.00
CA ILE A 9 -30.36 4.89 -18.63
C ILE A 9 -30.40 5.72 -19.90
N ASN A 10 -31.50 6.44 -20.14
CA ASN A 10 -31.62 7.36 -21.27
C ASN A 10 -31.52 8.81 -20.77
N LEU A 11 -30.64 9.61 -21.38
CA LEU A 11 -30.43 11.01 -21.02
C LEU A 11 -30.54 11.92 -22.25
N PRO A 12 -31.55 12.80 -22.33
CA PRO A 12 -31.63 13.80 -23.39
C PRO A 12 -30.56 14.87 -23.21
N VAL A 13 -29.80 15.17 -24.27
CA VAL A 13 -28.67 16.09 -24.28
C VAL A 13 -28.61 16.93 -25.56
N CYS A 14 -28.05 18.13 -25.48
CA CYS A 14 -27.81 18.99 -26.65
C CYS A 14 -26.30 19.04 -26.95
N ALA A 15 -25.86 18.41 -28.06
CA ALA A 15 -24.44 18.28 -28.41
C ALA A 15 -23.75 19.64 -28.64
N THR A 16 -24.46 20.59 -29.28
CA THR A 16 -23.93 21.94 -29.50
C THR A 16 -23.66 22.68 -28.19
N LYS A 17 -24.58 22.59 -27.22
CA LYS A 17 -24.39 23.22 -25.90
C LYS A 17 -23.33 22.52 -25.04
N MET A 18 -23.04 21.25 -25.30
CA MET A 18 -21.97 20.50 -24.63
C MET A 18 -20.58 20.80 -25.20
N SER A 19 -20.49 21.17 -26.48
CA SER A 19 -19.23 21.49 -27.16
C SER A 19 -18.88 22.98 -27.11
N ASP A 20 -19.88 23.86 -27.03
CA ASP A 20 -19.73 25.32 -26.98
C ASP A 20 -19.13 25.83 -25.66
N ALA A 21 -18.00 26.55 -25.75
CA ALA A 21 -17.31 27.17 -24.62
C ALA A 21 -18.11 28.33 -23.98
N TYR A 22 -19.02 28.96 -24.71
CA TYR A 22 -19.85 30.08 -24.22
C TYR A 22 -21.00 29.60 -23.32
N GLN A 23 -21.38 28.32 -23.37
CA GLN A 23 -22.40 27.72 -22.51
C GLN A 23 -21.83 26.92 -21.35
N LYS A 24 -20.76 27.45 -20.73
CA LYS A 24 -20.00 26.83 -19.65
C LYS A 24 -20.86 26.24 -18.51
N ARG A 25 -21.99 26.87 -18.15
CA ARG A 25 -22.90 26.37 -17.10
C ARG A 25 -23.65 25.11 -17.52
N TYR A 26 -24.18 25.06 -18.74
CA TYR A 26 -24.87 23.88 -19.27
C TYR A 26 -23.89 22.74 -19.51
N GLN A 27 -22.75 23.05 -20.14
CA GLN A 27 -21.65 22.11 -20.33
C GLN A 27 -21.24 21.49 -19.00
N THR A 28 -20.97 22.28 -17.96
CA THR A 28 -20.53 21.75 -16.65
C THR A 28 -21.62 20.90 -15.99
N SER A 29 -22.89 21.33 -16.00
CA SER A 29 -23.98 20.60 -15.32
C SER A 29 -24.29 19.25 -15.99
N THR A 30 -24.53 19.26 -17.30
CA THR A 30 -24.91 18.05 -18.05
C THR A 30 -23.74 17.08 -18.17
N PHE A 31 -22.53 17.58 -18.43
CA PHE A 31 -21.33 16.75 -18.51
C PHE A 31 -21.00 16.09 -17.18
N ASN A 32 -21.10 16.83 -16.05
CA ASN A 32 -20.91 16.23 -14.74
C ASN A 32 -21.96 15.13 -14.49
N LYS A 33 -23.22 15.34 -14.86
CA LYS A 33 -24.26 14.31 -14.72
C LYS A 33 -23.92 13.03 -15.51
N ILE A 34 -23.41 13.16 -16.74
CA ILE A 34 -22.94 12.02 -17.54
C ILE A 34 -21.82 11.27 -16.81
N VAL A 35 -20.80 12.00 -16.34
CA VAL A 35 -19.65 11.42 -15.62
C VAL A 35 -20.08 10.73 -14.32
N GLN A 36 -21.04 11.30 -13.58
CA GLN A 36 -21.60 10.73 -12.36
C GLN A 36 -22.35 9.43 -12.63
N ILE A 37 -23.14 9.39 -13.72
CA ILE A 37 -23.81 8.15 -14.14
C ILE A 37 -22.79 7.09 -14.51
N ILE A 38 -21.78 7.43 -15.30
CA ILE A 38 -20.74 6.47 -15.71
C ILE A 38 -19.95 5.96 -14.50
N ASN A 39 -19.56 6.83 -13.58
CA ASN A 39 -18.94 6.42 -12.30
C ASN A 39 -19.86 5.47 -11.51
N GLY A 40 -21.16 5.77 -11.45
CA GLY A 40 -22.15 4.89 -10.84
C GLY A 40 -22.31 3.53 -11.51
N LEU A 41 -22.17 3.45 -12.84
CA LEU A 41 -22.18 2.21 -13.59
C LEU A 41 -20.92 1.37 -13.32
N PHE A 42 -19.75 2.00 -13.27
CA PHE A 42 -18.48 1.36 -12.90
C PHE A 42 -18.50 0.79 -11.47
N ASN A 43 -19.11 1.51 -10.52
CA ASN A 43 -19.26 1.05 -9.13
C ASN A 43 -20.42 0.05 -8.94
N GLY A 44 -21.21 -0.18 -9.99
CA GLY A 44 -22.28 -1.17 -10.02
C GLY A 44 -21.85 -2.45 -10.75
N TYR A 45 -22.81 -3.07 -11.44
CA TYR A 45 -22.60 -4.26 -12.28
C TYR A 45 -22.39 -3.90 -13.75
N GLY A 46 -21.86 -2.71 -14.03
CA GLY A 46 -21.89 -2.14 -15.36
C GLY A 46 -23.30 -1.73 -15.80
N GLY A 47 -23.48 -1.54 -17.11
CA GLY A 47 -24.74 -1.15 -17.74
C GLY A 47 -24.52 -0.22 -18.92
N LYS A 48 -25.60 0.40 -19.40
CA LYS A 48 -25.61 1.22 -20.59
C LYS A 48 -26.25 2.57 -20.34
N LEU A 49 -25.58 3.62 -20.79
CA LEU A 49 -26.08 5.00 -20.84
C LEU A 49 -26.30 5.39 -22.30
N THR A 50 -27.53 5.69 -22.67
CA THR A 50 -27.88 6.22 -23.98
C THR A 50 -28.09 7.73 -23.88
N LEU A 51 -27.25 8.48 -24.58
CA LEU A 51 -27.42 9.91 -24.77
C LEU A 51 -28.27 10.15 -26.03
N LEU A 52 -29.36 10.90 -25.88
CA LEU A 52 -30.27 11.22 -26.99
C LEU A 52 -30.04 12.67 -27.43
N PHE A 53 -29.67 12.87 -28.69
CA PHE A 53 -29.38 14.18 -29.28
C PHE A 53 -30.56 14.72 -30.07
N ASP A 54 -30.75 16.03 -30.01
CA ASP A 54 -31.61 16.73 -30.96
C ASP A 54 -30.88 16.86 -32.31
N THR A 55 -31.38 16.16 -33.33
CA THR A 55 -30.78 16.10 -34.68
C THR A 55 -30.81 17.43 -35.41
N HIS A 56 -31.68 18.37 -35.02
CA HIS A 56 -31.72 19.71 -35.63
C HIS A 56 -30.61 20.63 -35.11
N LEU A 57 -29.99 20.27 -33.99
CA LEU A 57 -29.04 21.10 -33.25
C LEU A 57 -27.70 20.40 -32.99
N SER A 58 -27.41 19.26 -33.62
CA SER A 58 -26.22 18.45 -33.29
C SER A 58 -25.42 18.09 -34.54
N ALA A 59 -24.46 18.94 -34.92
CA ALA A 59 -23.49 18.60 -35.94
C ALA A 59 -22.58 17.45 -35.48
N GLU A 60 -22.16 16.59 -36.41
CA GLU A 60 -21.33 15.40 -36.14
C GLU A 60 -20.03 15.75 -35.40
N GLU A 61 -19.43 16.90 -35.71
CA GLU A 61 -18.20 17.39 -35.06
C GLU A 61 -18.40 17.64 -33.56
N HIS A 62 -19.55 18.17 -33.15
CA HIS A 62 -19.87 18.41 -31.74
C HIS A 62 -20.09 17.12 -30.96
N ILE A 63 -20.61 16.08 -31.63
CA ILE A 63 -20.75 14.74 -31.06
C ILE A 63 -19.36 14.14 -30.83
N LYS A 64 -18.47 14.17 -31.84
CA LYS A 64 -17.09 13.68 -31.73
C LYS A 64 -16.28 14.38 -30.62
N GLU A 65 -16.41 15.70 -30.51
CA GLU A 65 -15.76 16.46 -29.44
C GLU A 65 -16.30 16.09 -28.06
N SER A 66 -17.60 15.81 -27.94
CA SER A 66 -18.21 15.35 -26.69
C SER A 66 -17.68 13.97 -26.28
N ILE A 67 -17.50 13.05 -27.22
CA ILE A 67 -16.88 11.72 -26.97
C ILE A 67 -15.51 11.90 -26.34
N ARG A 68 -14.63 12.69 -26.98
CA ARG A 68 -13.26 12.90 -26.51
C ARG A 68 -13.22 13.45 -25.09
N LYS A 69 -14.06 14.43 -24.78
CA LYS A 69 -14.16 15.01 -23.42
C LYS A 69 -14.63 13.97 -22.41
N ILE A 70 -15.65 13.17 -22.76
CA ILE A 70 -16.19 12.12 -21.89
C ILE A 70 -15.10 11.06 -21.62
N GLU A 71 -14.44 10.56 -22.65
CA GLU A 71 -13.35 9.58 -22.52
C GLU A 71 -12.20 10.09 -21.66
N GLN A 72 -11.73 11.32 -21.90
CA GLN A 72 -10.69 11.95 -21.09
C GLN A 72 -11.08 12.01 -19.62
N LYS A 73 -12.33 12.40 -19.33
CA LYS A 73 -12.80 12.51 -17.96
C LYS A 73 -13.03 11.16 -17.28
N ILE A 74 -13.40 10.12 -18.03
CA ILE A 74 -13.49 8.75 -17.49
C ILE A 74 -12.11 8.19 -17.23
N CYS A 75 -11.17 8.41 -18.15
CA CYS A 75 -9.76 8.05 -17.98
C CYS A 75 -9.19 8.68 -16.70
N ASP A 76 -9.62 9.89 -16.34
CA ASP A 76 -9.18 10.59 -15.14
C ASP A 76 -9.41 9.83 -13.83
N PHE A 77 -10.41 8.94 -13.76
CA PHE A 77 -10.70 8.16 -12.56
C PHE A 77 -10.61 6.65 -12.72
N THR A 78 -10.53 6.13 -13.94
CA THR A 78 -10.43 4.69 -14.20
C THR A 78 -9.04 4.23 -14.64
N GLY A 79 -8.23 5.15 -15.19
CA GLY A 79 -6.98 4.83 -15.87
C GLY A 79 -7.19 4.26 -17.27
N VAL A 80 -6.14 4.29 -18.08
CA VAL A 80 -6.18 3.93 -19.52
C VAL A 80 -6.57 2.46 -19.73
N VAL A 81 -6.05 1.56 -18.90
CA VAL A 81 -6.29 0.11 -19.03
C VAL A 81 -7.77 -0.21 -18.82
N THR A 82 -8.34 0.21 -17.70
CA THR A 82 -9.76 -0.01 -17.40
C THR A 82 -10.65 0.59 -18.49
N LEU A 83 -10.34 1.81 -18.94
CA LEU A 83 -11.10 2.47 -20.00
C LEU A 83 -11.13 1.61 -21.27
N ALA A 84 -9.97 1.10 -21.71
CA ALA A 84 -9.86 0.34 -22.95
C ALA A 84 -10.61 -1.01 -22.94
N TYR A 85 -10.73 -1.65 -21.77
CA TYR A 85 -11.37 -2.96 -21.65
C TYR A 85 -12.83 -2.91 -21.18
N CYS A 86 -13.21 -1.87 -20.44
CA CYS A 86 -14.50 -1.82 -19.76
C CYS A 86 -15.44 -0.74 -20.29
N LEU A 87 -15.01 0.13 -21.21
CA LEU A 87 -15.85 1.15 -21.81
C LEU A 87 -15.94 0.99 -23.32
N THR A 88 -17.15 0.92 -23.83
CA THR A 88 -17.45 1.04 -25.27
C THR A 88 -18.32 2.26 -25.49
N ILE A 89 -17.95 3.11 -26.46
CA ILE A 89 -18.77 4.25 -26.89
C ILE A 89 -19.11 4.05 -28.36
N ASP A 90 -20.40 3.82 -28.64
CA ASP A 90 -20.91 3.65 -29.99
C ASP A 90 -21.85 4.80 -30.36
N CYS A 91 -21.83 5.24 -31.61
CA CYS A 91 -22.77 6.23 -32.14
C CYS A 91 -23.60 5.58 -33.25
N PRO A 92 -24.63 4.78 -32.92
CA PRO A 92 -25.39 4.05 -33.93
C PRO A 92 -26.17 4.99 -34.86
N THR A 93 -26.51 6.20 -34.41
CA THR A 93 -27.14 7.23 -35.24
C THR A 93 -26.64 8.63 -34.85
N LEU A 94 -26.87 9.65 -35.69
CA LEU A 94 -26.65 11.05 -35.31
C LEU A 94 -27.59 11.54 -34.18
N ALA A 95 -28.64 10.78 -33.89
CA ALA A 95 -29.61 11.06 -32.83
C ALA A 95 -29.24 10.39 -31.49
N SER A 96 -28.25 9.49 -31.45
CA SER A 96 -27.93 8.74 -30.24
C SER A 96 -26.46 8.34 -30.10
N MET A 97 -25.95 8.41 -28.87
CA MET A 97 -24.68 7.82 -28.46
C MET A 97 -24.93 6.85 -27.32
N GLU A 98 -24.31 5.69 -27.41
CA GLU A 98 -24.45 4.59 -26.46
C GLU A 98 -23.13 4.36 -25.77
N ILE A 99 -23.10 4.54 -24.46
CA ILE A 99 -21.94 4.32 -23.62
C ILE A 99 -22.22 3.07 -22.80
N THR A 100 -21.51 1.99 -23.10
CA THR A 100 -21.61 0.71 -22.40
C THR A 100 -20.44 0.56 -21.46
N VAL A 101 -20.73 0.33 -20.19
CA VAL A 101 -19.75 0.01 -19.15
C VAL A 101 -19.87 -1.47 -18.85
N ALA A 102 -18.83 -2.24 -19.14
CA ALA A 102 -18.76 -3.64 -18.76
C ALA A 102 -18.65 -3.78 -17.23
N GLU A 103 -19.03 -4.94 -16.70
CA GLU A 103 -18.82 -5.23 -15.29
C GLU A 103 -17.30 -5.19 -14.99
N SER A 104 -16.87 -4.26 -14.15
CA SER A 104 -15.47 -4.18 -13.75
C SER A 104 -15.14 -5.32 -12.80
N ASN A 105 -14.07 -6.07 -13.05
CA ASN A 105 -13.58 -7.11 -12.14
C ASN A 105 -12.88 -6.55 -10.88
N THR A 106 -12.81 -5.23 -10.71
CA THR A 106 -12.17 -4.62 -9.53
C THR A 106 -13.08 -4.70 -8.31
N ASN A 107 -12.56 -5.25 -7.21
CA ASN A 107 -13.27 -5.25 -5.92
C ASN A 107 -13.27 -3.86 -5.24
N SER A 108 -12.63 -2.86 -5.82
CA SER A 108 -12.57 -1.47 -5.34
C SER A 108 -13.58 -0.57 -6.04
N ILE A 109 -14.03 0.49 -5.34
CA ILE A 109 -14.81 1.56 -5.95
C ILE A 109 -13.93 2.57 -6.69
N TYR A 110 -14.46 3.11 -7.77
CA TYR A 110 -13.95 4.27 -8.47
C TYR A 110 -14.48 5.55 -7.82
N THR A 111 -13.56 6.46 -7.48
CA THR A 111 -13.86 7.75 -6.84
C THR A 111 -13.44 8.88 -7.76
N LEU A 112 -14.33 9.85 -8.03
CA LEU A 112 -14.02 10.99 -8.90
C LEU A 112 -13.08 11.99 -8.22
N TYR A 113 -13.30 12.25 -6.94
CA TYR A 113 -12.46 13.13 -6.11
C TYR A 113 -12.42 12.57 -4.70
N TYR A 114 -11.23 12.27 -4.20
CA TYR A 114 -11.07 11.81 -2.83
C TYR A 114 -11.29 12.93 -1.82
N ASN A 115 -11.03 14.19 -2.19
CA ASN A 115 -10.99 15.32 -1.27
C ASN A 115 -10.03 15.11 -0.08
N LEU A 116 -9.01 14.29 -0.33
CA LEU A 116 -7.96 13.86 0.59
C LEU A 116 -6.62 14.33 0.04
N PHE A 117 -5.86 15.08 0.84
CA PHE A 117 -4.64 15.73 0.38
C PHE A 117 -3.41 15.16 1.09
N LEU A 118 -2.26 15.26 0.42
CA LEU A 118 -0.94 14.96 0.97
C LEU A 118 0.05 16.08 0.61
N PRO A 119 1.06 16.32 1.47
CA PRO A 119 2.09 17.30 1.20
C PRO A 119 3.21 16.67 0.35
N THR A 120 3.73 17.48 -0.56
CA THR A 120 5.00 17.23 -1.25
C THR A 120 6.04 18.24 -0.75
N ASN A 121 7.24 18.25 -1.32
CA ASN A 121 8.28 19.18 -0.88
C ASN A 121 7.94 20.66 -1.17
N GLN A 122 7.02 20.96 -2.10
CA GLN A 122 6.77 22.34 -2.58
C GLN A 122 5.28 22.69 -2.67
N GLN A 123 4.39 21.72 -2.49
CA GLN A 123 2.95 21.96 -2.61
C GLN A 123 2.14 20.86 -1.94
N VAL A 124 0.84 21.08 -1.79
CA VAL A 124 -0.12 20.06 -1.38
C VAL A 124 -0.95 19.61 -2.57
N ILE A 125 -1.16 18.30 -2.69
CA ILE A 125 -1.82 17.69 -3.86
C ILE A 125 -2.94 16.78 -3.36
N GLU A 126 -4.07 16.78 -4.05
CA GLU A 126 -5.13 15.79 -3.84
C GLU A 126 -4.65 14.42 -4.31
N ILE A 127 -4.95 13.36 -3.57
CA ILE A 127 -4.67 12.00 -4.04
C ILE A 127 -5.41 11.76 -5.35
N SER A 128 -4.70 11.25 -6.36
CA SER A 128 -5.30 11.04 -7.66
C SER A 128 -6.26 9.85 -7.61
N PRO A 129 -7.45 9.93 -8.23
CA PRO A 129 -8.27 8.76 -8.54
C PRO A 129 -7.54 7.64 -9.27
N LYS A 130 -6.47 7.96 -10.01
CA LYS A 130 -5.61 6.99 -10.71
C LYS A 130 -4.59 6.32 -9.80
N ASP A 131 -4.34 6.89 -8.61
CA ASP A 131 -3.46 6.27 -7.65
C ASP A 131 -4.09 4.96 -7.14
N PRO A 132 -3.27 3.95 -6.81
CA PRO A 132 -3.76 2.72 -6.20
C PRO A 132 -4.60 3.02 -4.95
N VAL A 133 -5.77 2.37 -4.85
CA VAL A 133 -6.71 2.56 -3.73
C VAL A 133 -6.07 2.26 -2.37
N GLU A 134 -5.03 1.43 -2.37
CA GLU A 134 -4.20 1.10 -1.22
C GLU A 134 -3.60 2.34 -0.57
N LYS A 135 -3.21 3.37 -1.33
CA LYS A 135 -2.67 4.61 -0.74
C LYS A 135 -3.70 5.32 0.15
N VAL A 136 -4.97 5.31 -0.26
CA VAL A 136 -6.07 5.91 0.51
C VAL A 136 -6.37 5.04 1.72
N ARG A 137 -6.38 3.71 1.53
CA ARG A 137 -6.58 2.72 2.58
C ARG A 137 -5.49 2.80 3.67
N ASP A 138 -4.23 2.99 3.31
CA ASP A 138 -3.11 3.15 4.25
C ASP A 138 -3.29 4.36 5.17
N ILE A 139 -3.77 5.48 4.62
CA ILE A 139 -4.07 6.70 5.42
C ILE A 139 -5.24 6.43 6.38
N LEU A 140 -6.26 5.71 5.93
CA LEU A 140 -7.42 5.35 6.74
C LEU A 140 -7.08 4.33 7.85
N TYR A 141 -6.10 3.43 7.63
CA TYR A 141 -5.61 2.46 8.63
C TYR A 141 -4.52 3.01 9.55
N MET A 142 -4.00 4.22 9.29
CA MET A 142 -2.97 4.81 10.13
C MET A 142 -3.52 4.96 11.56
N ASN A 143 -3.02 4.15 12.49
CA ASN A 143 -3.49 4.07 13.88
C ASN A 143 -2.47 4.61 14.90
N VAL A 144 -1.26 4.98 14.45
CA VAL A 144 -0.16 5.41 15.32
C VAL A 144 0.45 6.71 14.78
N LEU A 145 0.74 7.64 15.68
CA LEU A 145 1.47 8.87 15.35
C LEU A 145 2.93 8.55 15.00
N SER A 146 3.45 9.21 13.97
CA SER A 146 4.86 9.11 13.60
C SER A 146 5.75 9.62 14.74
N PRO A 147 6.88 8.95 15.05
CA PRO A 147 7.90 9.48 15.95
C PRO A 147 8.45 10.85 15.48
N GLU A 148 8.34 11.13 14.19
CA GLU A 148 8.78 12.38 13.54
C GLU A 148 7.66 13.42 13.45
N ALA A 149 6.55 13.24 14.16
CA ALA A 149 5.45 14.21 14.15
C ALA A 149 5.93 15.59 14.60
N VAL A 150 5.54 16.60 13.81
CA VAL A 150 5.81 18.01 14.11
C VAL A 150 5.13 18.38 15.42
N LYS A 151 5.83 19.10 16.28
CA LYS A 151 5.34 19.48 17.60
C LYS A 151 4.77 20.91 17.58
N PRO A 152 3.72 21.19 18.37
CA PRO A 152 3.22 22.54 18.54
C PRO A 152 4.31 23.47 19.07
N GLY A 153 4.39 24.68 18.53
CA GLY A 153 5.36 25.71 18.95
C GLY A 153 6.81 25.47 18.48
N SER A 154 7.07 24.46 17.64
CA SER A 154 8.41 24.17 17.11
C SER A 154 8.76 24.98 15.86
N HIS A 155 7.97 26.01 15.53
CA HIS A 155 8.19 26.89 14.39
C HIS A 155 9.27 27.95 14.65
N VAL A 156 9.73 28.56 13.56
CA VAL A 156 10.61 29.74 13.62
C VAL A 156 9.80 30.95 14.10
N LYS A 157 10.34 31.68 15.08
CA LYS A 157 9.66 32.83 15.71
C LYS A 157 10.24 34.19 15.31
N GLU A 158 11.40 34.19 14.64
CA GLU A 158 12.08 35.43 14.26
C GLU A 158 12.02 35.63 12.75
N PHE A 159 11.47 36.77 12.32
CA PHE A 159 11.31 37.12 10.92
C PHE A 159 11.77 38.55 10.67
N THR A 160 12.59 38.74 9.62
CA THR A 160 13.10 40.07 9.23
C THR A 160 12.60 40.44 7.84
N LEU A 161 11.94 41.58 7.72
CA LEU A 161 11.32 42.05 6.47
C LEU A 161 12.33 42.11 5.32
N GLY A 162 11.96 41.55 4.16
CA GLY A 162 12.77 41.56 2.95
C GLY A 162 13.93 40.57 2.96
N THR A 163 14.10 39.77 4.02
CA THR A 163 15.16 38.75 4.12
C THR A 163 14.61 37.35 3.94
N ALA A 164 15.46 36.41 3.53
CA ALA A 164 15.10 35.00 3.41
C ALA A 164 15.12 34.32 4.79
N VAL A 165 14.13 33.47 5.07
CA VAL A 165 13.96 32.82 6.40
C VAL A 165 14.99 31.74 6.76
N GLY A 166 15.90 31.39 5.85
CA GLY A 166 16.98 30.42 6.12
C GLY A 166 16.55 28.94 6.10
N PHE A 167 15.27 28.65 5.84
CA PHE A 167 14.74 27.32 5.59
C PHE A 167 13.85 27.30 4.36
N ARG A 168 13.54 26.10 3.85
CA ARG A 168 12.79 25.91 2.61
C ARG A 168 11.47 25.20 2.90
N GLU A 169 10.53 25.31 1.97
CA GLU A 169 9.36 24.46 1.96
C GLU A 169 9.76 22.97 1.95
N SER A 170 8.91 22.17 2.58
CA SER A 170 9.08 20.73 2.69
C SER A 170 7.71 20.07 2.91
N LYS A 171 7.71 18.75 3.16
CA LYS A 171 6.49 18.02 3.52
C LYS A 171 5.85 18.47 4.84
N THR A 172 6.58 19.24 5.66
CA THR A 172 6.12 19.72 6.98
C THR A 172 6.13 21.25 7.08
N VAL A 173 6.52 21.96 6.02
CA VAL A 173 6.64 23.42 5.98
C VAL A 173 6.13 23.95 4.65
N GLN A 174 5.20 24.91 4.67
CA GLN A 174 4.69 25.56 3.45
C GLN A 174 4.64 27.09 3.63
N PHE A 175 5.06 27.83 2.62
CA PHE A 175 5.08 29.29 2.55
C PHE A 175 3.91 29.79 1.71
N LYS A 176 3.21 30.81 2.20
CA LYS A 176 2.10 31.43 1.45
C LYS A 176 2.19 32.94 1.51
N GLN A 177 2.12 33.57 0.35
CA GLN A 177 1.86 34.99 0.20
C GLN A 177 0.41 35.20 -0.22
N LEU A 178 -0.34 36.04 0.50
CA LEU A 178 -1.75 36.26 0.18
C LEU A 178 -1.89 37.17 -1.05
N LEU A 179 -2.24 36.58 -2.19
CA LEU A 179 -2.21 37.21 -3.54
C LEU A 179 -3.13 38.43 -3.75
N ALA A 180 -4.23 38.60 -2.99
CA ALA A 180 -5.18 39.70 -3.20
C ALA A 180 -4.90 40.88 -2.27
N GLN A 181 -4.97 42.12 -2.74
CA GLN A 181 -4.97 43.30 -1.86
C GLN A 181 -6.24 43.33 -1.01
N ARG A 182 -6.12 43.80 0.23
CA ARG A 182 -7.24 43.97 1.16
C ARG A 182 -8.22 45.00 0.59
N THR A 183 -9.43 44.58 0.26
CA THR A 183 -10.54 45.48 -0.12
C THR A 183 -11.65 45.43 0.93
N ASN A 184 -12.59 46.38 0.89
CA ASN A 184 -13.75 46.40 1.79
C ASN A 184 -14.56 45.09 1.77
N ASN A 185 -14.44 44.28 0.71
CA ASN A 185 -15.18 43.01 0.54
C ASN A 185 -14.34 41.73 0.78
N THR A 186 -13.04 41.85 1.12
CA THR A 186 -12.12 40.71 1.31
C THR A 186 -11.36 40.80 2.63
N SER A 187 -11.92 40.22 3.69
CA SER A 187 -11.23 40.10 4.98
C SER A 187 -10.01 39.16 4.91
N LEU A 188 -9.10 39.28 5.87
CA LEU A 188 -7.91 38.44 5.99
C LEU A 188 -8.27 36.94 6.01
N ALA A 189 -9.31 36.58 6.77
CA ALA A 189 -9.82 35.21 6.84
C ALA A 189 -10.30 34.69 5.48
N LYS A 190 -11.05 35.49 4.71
CA LYS A 190 -11.51 35.11 3.37
C LYS A 190 -10.35 34.89 2.40
N ARG A 191 -9.32 35.74 2.45
CA ARG A 191 -8.10 35.59 1.63
C ARG A 191 -7.40 34.27 1.95
N LEU A 192 -7.19 33.98 3.23
CA LEU A 192 -6.54 32.73 3.64
C LEU A 192 -7.38 31.50 3.30
N ILE A 193 -8.62 31.45 3.77
CA ILE A 193 -9.45 30.23 3.73
C ILE A 193 -9.88 29.90 2.29
N LYS A 194 -10.43 30.89 1.59
CA LYS A 194 -11.06 30.66 0.28
C LYS A 194 -10.08 30.80 -0.88
N GLN A 195 -9.28 31.86 -0.91
CA GLN A 195 -8.41 32.14 -2.05
C GLN A 195 -7.13 31.31 -2.03
N ASN A 196 -6.61 30.99 -0.84
CA ASN A 196 -5.38 30.21 -0.68
C ASN A 196 -5.63 28.73 -0.36
N LYS A 197 -6.86 28.24 -0.53
CA LYS A 197 -7.24 26.82 -0.35
C LYS A 197 -6.73 26.22 0.97
N PHE A 198 -6.82 26.99 2.06
CA PHE A 198 -6.26 26.64 3.37
C PHE A 198 -6.59 25.21 3.83
N LEU A 199 -7.84 24.77 3.65
CA LEU A 199 -8.29 23.44 4.08
C LEU A 199 -7.54 22.30 3.39
N ASN A 200 -7.02 22.50 2.18
CA ASN A 200 -6.19 21.51 1.49
C ASN A 200 -4.88 21.28 2.24
N TYR A 201 -4.29 22.35 2.81
CA TYR A 201 -3.07 22.24 3.62
C TYR A 201 -3.34 21.58 4.96
N VAL A 202 -4.49 21.89 5.59
CA VAL A 202 -4.91 21.23 6.83
C VAL A 202 -5.07 19.72 6.60
N SER A 203 -5.80 19.32 5.56
CA SER A 203 -5.93 17.90 5.17
C SER A 203 -4.56 17.27 4.92
N ALA A 204 -3.71 17.91 4.10
CA ALA A 204 -2.38 17.40 3.77
C ALA A 204 -1.51 17.12 5.01
N PHE A 205 -1.34 18.12 5.87
CA PHE A 205 -0.48 17.97 7.05
C PHE A 205 -1.06 16.99 8.07
N ALA A 206 -2.38 17.00 8.27
CA ALA A 206 -3.02 16.04 9.16
C ALA A 206 -2.84 14.59 8.69
N ASN A 207 -2.90 14.34 7.38
CA ASN A 207 -2.69 13.02 6.77
C ASN A 207 -1.21 12.60 6.64
N HIS A 208 -0.28 13.44 7.08
CA HIS A 208 1.15 13.17 7.08
C HIS A 208 1.73 13.35 8.49
N SER A 209 2.94 13.88 8.66
CA SER A 209 3.60 14.06 9.97
C SER A 209 3.23 15.37 10.68
N GLY A 210 2.11 16.01 10.33
CA GLY A 210 1.82 17.39 10.76
C GLY A 210 2.70 18.42 10.03
N GLY A 211 2.54 19.70 10.37
CA GLY A 211 3.31 20.75 9.71
C GLY A 211 2.98 22.18 10.14
N HIS A 212 3.74 23.12 9.58
CA HIS A 212 3.58 24.56 9.76
C HIS A 212 3.32 25.25 8.41
N ILE A 213 2.30 26.10 8.38
CA ILE A 213 1.99 26.99 7.25
C ILE A 213 2.40 28.40 7.67
N TYR A 214 3.32 29.02 6.94
CA TYR A 214 3.78 30.37 7.20
C TYR A 214 3.16 31.33 6.17
N VAL A 215 2.27 32.20 6.63
CA VAL A 215 1.58 33.19 5.80
C VAL A 215 2.26 34.55 5.95
N GLY A 216 2.54 35.21 4.83
CA GLY A 216 3.37 36.41 4.76
C GLY A 216 4.81 36.13 4.31
N ILE A 217 5.08 34.93 3.80
CA ILE A 217 6.36 34.55 3.21
C ILE A 217 6.14 34.21 1.73
N ARG A 218 6.99 34.73 0.85
CA ARG A 218 6.97 34.42 -0.58
C ARG A 218 7.46 32.99 -0.85
N ASP A 219 7.12 32.44 -2.01
CA ASP A 219 7.57 31.10 -2.41
C ASP A 219 9.11 30.98 -2.49
N ASP A 220 9.81 32.10 -2.70
CA ASP A 220 11.29 32.16 -2.65
C ASP A 220 11.87 32.23 -1.21
N GLY A 221 11.01 32.19 -0.18
CA GLY A 221 11.40 32.27 1.23
C GLY A 221 11.57 33.68 1.77
N THR A 222 11.33 34.73 0.97
CA THR A 222 11.45 36.13 1.41
C THR A 222 10.28 36.53 2.31
N VAL A 223 10.59 37.08 3.50
CA VAL A 223 9.60 37.61 4.44
C VAL A 223 9.00 38.91 3.91
N GLN A 224 7.67 38.98 3.86
CA GLN A 224 6.90 40.20 3.58
C GLN A 224 6.03 40.61 4.77
N GLY A 225 5.54 39.63 5.52
CA GLY A 225 4.53 39.82 6.56
C GLY A 225 3.16 40.21 5.98
N GLU A 226 2.16 40.20 6.85
CA GLU A 226 0.83 40.73 6.60
C GLU A 226 0.53 41.81 7.64
N LYS A 227 -0.20 42.86 7.22
CA LYS A 227 -0.69 43.89 8.15
C LYS A 227 -1.95 43.40 8.86
N ILE A 228 -1.88 43.22 10.18
CA ILE A 228 -2.92 42.58 10.98
C ILE A 228 -3.28 43.46 12.18
N THR A 229 -4.58 43.75 12.32
CA THR A 229 -5.14 44.42 13.51
C THR A 229 -5.58 43.40 14.57
N PRO A 230 -5.77 43.78 15.85
CA PRO A 230 -6.31 42.87 16.87
C PRO A 230 -7.68 42.27 16.50
N GLN A 231 -8.51 43.05 15.80
CA GLN A 231 -9.80 42.58 15.28
C GLN A 231 -9.60 41.49 14.22
N ASP A 232 -8.63 41.65 13.32
CA ASP A 232 -8.31 40.64 12.31
C ASP A 232 -7.86 39.32 12.94
N GLN A 233 -7.07 39.37 14.02
CA GLN A 233 -6.65 38.15 14.73
C GLN A 233 -7.84 37.37 15.29
N THR A 234 -8.79 38.09 15.89
CA THR A 234 -10.00 37.49 16.48
C THR A 234 -10.93 36.93 15.41
N GLU A 235 -11.16 37.68 14.33
CA GLU A 235 -11.96 37.21 13.19
C GLU A 235 -11.32 35.98 12.52
N LEU A 236 -10.00 36.02 12.31
CA LEU A 236 -9.26 34.94 11.68
C LEU A 236 -9.35 33.64 12.48
N LYS A 237 -9.10 33.68 13.80
CA LYS A 237 -9.24 32.52 14.69
C LYS A 237 -10.64 31.91 14.61
N LYS A 238 -11.67 32.76 14.66
CA LYS A 238 -13.08 32.34 14.60
C LYS A 238 -13.44 31.67 13.28
N GLU A 239 -13.13 32.30 12.16
CA GLU A 239 -13.47 31.77 10.83
C GLU A 239 -12.65 30.52 10.49
N MET A 240 -11.40 30.42 10.96
CA MET A 240 -10.58 29.22 10.80
C MET A 240 -11.13 28.04 11.60
N SER A 241 -11.48 28.23 12.88
CA SER A 241 -12.14 27.20 13.69
C SER A 241 -13.41 26.69 12.99
N LYS A 242 -14.26 27.60 12.51
CA LYS A 242 -15.46 27.24 11.74
C LYS A 242 -15.15 26.46 10.46
N ALA A 243 -14.14 26.88 9.68
CA ALA A 243 -13.79 26.21 8.43
C ALA A 243 -13.19 24.82 8.66
N ILE A 244 -12.30 24.67 9.64
CA ILE A 244 -11.69 23.39 10.03
C ILE A 244 -12.76 22.44 10.62
N GLY A 245 -13.70 22.98 11.41
CA GLY A 245 -14.82 22.22 11.98
C GLY A 245 -15.81 21.68 10.93
N SER A 246 -15.80 22.22 9.70
CA SER A 246 -16.60 21.71 8.58
C SER A 246 -15.97 20.54 7.82
N MET A 247 -14.70 20.22 8.10
CA MET A 247 -13.99 19.09 7.49
C MET A 247 -14.44 17.75 8.11
N ILE A 248 -14.16 16.65 7.42
CA ILE A 248 -14.43 15.31 7.96
C ILE A 248 -13.19 14.81 8.69
N TRP A 249 -13.36 14.56 9.99
CA TRP A 249 -12.35 14.03 10.90
C TRP A 249 -12.73 12.61 11.33
N PRO A 250 -11.75 11.76 11.70
CA PRO A 250 -12.03 10.39 12.15
C PRO A 250 -12.68 10.37 13.54
N ASP A 251 -13.61 9.42 13.75
CA ASP A 251 -14.44 9.33 14.97
C ASP A 251 -13.63 9.18 16.26
N ASN A 252 -12.51 8.45 16.19
CA ASN A 252 -11.59 8.22 17.32
C ASN A 252 -10.87 9.49 17.80
N HIS A 253 -10.99 10.60 17.08
CA HIS A 253 -10.27 11.83 17.35
C HIS A 253 -11.04 12.82 18.24
N HIS A 254 -12.28 12.53 18.59
CA HIS A 254 -13.10 13.35 19.49
C HIS A 254 -12.80 13.11 20.99
N THR A 255 -12.11 12.02 21.33
CA THR A 255 -11.93 11.59 22.73
C THR A 255 -10.57 11.94 23.35
N GLN A 256 -9.59 12.47 22.60
CA GLN A 256 -8.25 12.76 23.14
C GLN A 256 -7.83 14.24 23.06
N GLY A 257 -8.67 15.13 23.58
CA GLY A 257 -8.35 16.54 23.88
C GLY A 257 -8.73 17.52 22.78
N GLY A 258 -9.28 18.67 23.18
CA GLY A 258 -10.05 19.61 22.35
C GLY A 258 -9.34 20.23 21.14
N GLU A 259 -9.99 21.20 20.50
CA GLU A 259 -9.54 21.86 19.25
C GLU A 259 -8.08 22.31 19.27
N GLU A 260 -7.57 22.76 20.43
CA GLU A 260 -6.20 23.24 20.65
C GLU A 260 -5.10 22.19 20.40
N LYS A 261 -5.46 20.91 20.31
CA LYS A 261 -4.53 19.83 19.94
C LYS A 261 -4.45 19.56 18.44
N ARG A 262 -5.42 20.02 17.65
CA ARG A 262 -5.52 19.71 16.21
C ARG A 262 -4.79 20.74 15.35
N TRP A 263 -4.83 21.99 15.78
CA TRP A 263 -4.16 23.08 15.10
C TRP A 263 -3.94 24.24 16.07
N GLN A 264 -2.95 25.09 15.77
CA GLN A 264 -2.67 26.32 16.52
C GLN A 264 -2.32 27.44 15.55
N ILE A 265 -2.54 28.68 15.97
CA ILE A 265 -2.21 29.87 15.19
C ILE A 265 -1.47 30.88 16.06
N ASP A 266 -0.28 31.23 15.59
CA ASP A 266 0.62 32.20 16.19
C ASP A 266 0.82 33.39 15.26
N PHE A 267 1.01 34.57 15.85
CA PHE A 267 1.25 35.82 15.12
C PHE A 267 2.63 36.33 15.50
N GLU A 268 3.62 36.00 14.68
CA GLU A 268 5.03 36.33 14.95
C GLU A 268 5.36 37.69 14.34
N ALA A 269 5.84 38.62 15.17
CA ALA A 269 6.12 39.99 14.75
C ALA A 269 7.30 40.06 13.78
N VAL A 270 7.17 40.87 12.73
CA VAL A 270 8.24 41.08 11.75
C VAL A 270 9.15 42.23 12.21
N LYS A 271 10.46 42.01 12.20
CA LYS A 271 11.49 43.02 12.47
C LYS A 271 11.96 43.68 11.17
N SER A 272 12.40 44.93 11.24
CA SER A 272 13.12 45.62 10.16
C SER A 272 14.55 45.11 10.09
N THR A 273 15.28 45.46 9.03
CA THR A 273 16.71 45.14 8.91
C THR A 273 17.55 45.72 10.05
N ASN A 274 17.05 46.74 10.74
CA ASN A 274 17.70 47.40 11.86
C ASN A 274 17.31 46.77 13.22
N GLY A 275 16.49 45.72 13.21
CA GLY A 275 16.05 44.98 14.40
C GLY A 275 14.79 45.52 15.08
N GLU A 276 14.23 46.64 14.61
CA GLU A 276 13.01 47.24 15.17
C GLU A 276 11.74 46.51 14.71
N ILE A 277 10.73 46.37 15.57
CA ILE A 277 9.46 45.74 15.19
C ILE A 277 8.71 46.62 14.18
N VAL A 278 8.35 46.05 13.03
CA VAL A 278 7.53 46.71 12.01
C VAL A 278 6.08 46.74 12.50
N SER A 279 5.54 47.95 12.70
CA SER A 279 4.21 48.14 13.27
C SER A 279 3.12 47.32 12.56
N SER A 280 2.33 46.61 13.35
CA SER A 280 1.18 45.80 12.92
C SER A 280 1.48 44.79 11.81
N THR A 281 2.73 44.38 11.62
CA THR A 281 3.15 43.47 10.55
C THR A 281 3.63 42.15 11.14
N PHE A 282 3.01 41.05 10.71
CA PHE A 282 3.23 39.73 11.30
C PHE A 282 3.38 38.66 10.23
N VAL A 283 4.14 37.61 10.53
CA VAL A 283 4.00 36.31 9.87
C VAL A 283 2.98 35.49 10.66
N ILE A 284 1.95 35.00 9.99
CA ILE A 284 0.96 34.12 10.62
C ILE A 284 1.48 32.70 10.49
N VAL A 285 1.68 32.03 11.61
CA VAL A 285 2.16 30.64 11.63
C VAL A 285 1.01 29.75 12.08
N ILE A 286 0.66 28.77 11.24
CA ILE A 286 -0.43 27.85 11.51
C ILE A 286 0.16 26.45 11.64
N TYR A 287 0.14 25.92 12.86
CA TYR A 287 0.49 24.54 13.14
C TYR A 287 -0.72 23.64 12.87
N VAL A 288 -0.48 22.47 12.25
CA VAL A 288 -1.46 21.40 12.07
C VAL A 288 -0.86 20.11 12.60
N ALA A 289 -1.56 19.47 13.53
CA ALA A 289 -1.14 18.19 14.09
C ALA A 289 -1.40 17.03 13.13
N GLN A 290 -0.56 16.00 13.21
CA GLN A 290 -0.85 14.72 12.57
C GLN A 290 -2.13 14.10 13.13
N CYS A 291 -2.92 13.47 12.26
CA CYS A 291 -4.21 12.87 12.57
C CYS A 291 -4.29 11.44 11.98
N PRO A 292 -4.30 10.40 12.82
CA PRO A 292 -4.53 9.02 12.38
C PRO A 292 -5.99 8.84 11.89
N GLY A 293 -6.20 8.08 10.81
CA GLY A 293 -7.53 7.71 10.30
C GLY A 293 -8.09 8.56 9.15
N GLY A 294 -7.33 9.57 8.67
CA GLY A 294 -7.65 10.37 7.49
C GLY A 294 -8.56 11.58 7.74
N VAL A 295 -8.13 12.75 7.23
CA VAL A 295 -8.82 14.04 7.32
C VAL A 295 -9.13 14.55 5.93
N PHE A 296 -10.42 14.75 5.64
CA PHE A 296 -10.92 15.12 4.32
C PHE A 296 -11.48 16.53 4.33
N THR A 297 -11.26 17.30 3.26
CA THR A 297 -11.79 18.67 3.16
C THR A 297 -13.31 18.71 3.02
N LYS A 298 -13.88 17.65 2.42
CA LYS A 298 -15.31 17.38 2.27
C LYS A 298 -15.47 15.88 1.94
N GLN A 299 -16.71 15.39 1.86
CA GLN A 299 -16.93 13.97 1.52
C GLN A 299 -16.36 13.63 0.13
N PRO A 300 -15.77 12.44 -0.05
CA PRO A 300 -15.35 11.93 -1.35
C PRO A 300 -16.52 11.90 -2.34
N GLU A 301 -16.24 12.23 -3.59
CA GLU A 301 -17.22 12.25 -4.65
C GLU A 301 -17.16 10.92 -5.41
N SER A 302 -18.14 10.04 -5.13
CA SER A 302 -18.30 8.74 -5.77
C SER A 302 -19.79 8.39 -5.81
N TYR A 303 -20.24 7.65 -6.82
CA TYR A 303 -21.66 7.44 -7.12
C TYR A 303 -22.00 5.96 -7.24
N LEU A 304 -23.27 5.64 -6.97
CA LEU A 304 -23.92 4.38 -7.32
C LEU A 304 -25.20 4.67 -8.09
N ILE A 305 -25.56 3.81 -9.03
CA ILE A 305 -26.89 3.90 -9.65
C ILE A 305 -27.95 3.33 -8.72
N LYS A 306 -28.88 4.16 -8.27
CA LYS A 306 -30.10 3.78 -7.52
C LYS A 306 -31.30 4.35 -8.27
N GLU A 307 -32.30 3.51 -8.57
CA GLU A 307 -33.54 3.95 -9.27
C GLU A 307 -33.26 4.71 -10.59
N ASN A 308 -32.30 4.23 -11.39
CA ASN A 308 -31.84 4.85 -12.65
C ASN A 308 -31.21 6.25 -12.54
N GLU A 309 -30.89 6.69 -11.32
CA GLU A 309 -30.17 7.93 -11.07
C GLU A 309 -28.82 7.67 -10.39
N ALA A 310 -27.83 8.50 -10.70
CA ALA A 310 -26.55 8.51 -10.00
C ALA A 310 -26.74 9.20 -8.63
N LYS A 311 -26.72 8.40 -7.55
CA LYS A 311 -26.77 8.92 -6.18
C LYS A 311 -25.36 8.85 -5.57
N MET A 312 -24.91 9.97 -5.01
CA MET A 312 -23.62 10.06 -4.34
C MET A 312 -23.60 9.14 -3.11
N ILE A 313 -22.49 8.42 -2.92
CA ILE A 313 -22.27 7.54 -1.79
C ILE A 313 -21.96 8.40 -0.56
N ASP A 314 -22.60 8.12 0.58
CA ASP A 314 -22.25 8.77 1.84
C ASP A 314 -20.87 8.33 2.36
N PHE A 315 -20.24 9.16 3.19
CA PHE A 315 -18.88 8.91 3.65
C PHE A 315 -18.69 7.56 4.38
N PRO A 316 -19.56 7.14 5.33
CA PRO A 316 -19.41 5.83 5.98
C PRO A 316 -19.46 4.67 5.00
N THR A 317 -20.40 4.69 4.06
CA THR A 317 -20.54 3.63 3.04
C THR A 317 -19.34 3.64 2.08
N TRP A 318 -18.90 4.82 1.65
CA TRP A 318 -17.72 4.97 0.82
C TRP A 318 -16.46 4.43 1.53
N LYS A 319 -16.28 4.78 2.80
CA LYS A 319 -15.16 4.30 3.63
C LYS A 319 -15.19 2.78 3.73
N LYS A 320 -16.36 2.20 4.00
CA LYS A 320 -16.55 0.74 4.01
C LYS A 320 -16.10 0.12 2.68
N PHE A 321 -16.53 0.65 1.54
CA PHE A 321 -16.14 0.12 0.23
C PHE A 321 -14.65 0.24 -0.08
N ILE A 322 -13.98 1.31 0.36
CA ILE A 322 -12.52 1.43 0.22
C ILE A 322 -11.80 0.37 1.07
N MET A 323 -12.32 0.09 2.26
CA MET A 323 -11.68 -0.79 3.25
C MET A 323 -11.95 -2.27 2.97
N GLU A 324 -13.18 -2.62 2.63
CA GLU A 324 -13.70 -3.99 2.53
C GLU A 324 -14.02 -4.42 1.10
N GLY A 325 -14.14 -3.46 0.17
CA GLY A 325 -14.56 -3.69 -1.21
C GLY A 325 -16.06 -3.55 -1.45
N LEU A 326 -16.48 -3.68 -2.71
CA LEU A 326 -17.90 -3.63 -3.08
C LEU A 326 -18.61 -4.93 -2.67
N GLU A 327 -19.63 -4.83 -1.82
CA GLU A 327 -20.57 -5.93 -1.53
C GLU A 327 -21.48 -6.17 -2.75
N ARG A 328 -20.92 -6.72 -3.83
CA ARG A 328 -21.71 -7.19 -4.97
C ARG A 328 -22.48 -8.42 -4.51
N ASP A 329 -23.79 -8.22 -4.26
CA ASP A 329 -24.83 -9.24 -4.13
C ASP A 329 -24.36 -10.57 -4.74
N LYS A 330 -24.12 -11.53 -3.85
CA LYS A 330 -23.75 -12.93 -4.11
C LYS A 330 -24.86 -13.66 -4.87
N GLY A 331 -25.34 -13.10 -5.98
CA GLY A 331 -26.44 -13.62 -6.76
C GLY A 331 -25.99 -14.88 -7.45
N GLU A 332 -26.45 -16.03 -6.93
CA GLU A 332 -26.35 -17.41 -7.43
C GLU A 332 -24.97 -17.94 -7.86
N ARG A 333 -24.12 -17.18 -8.57
CA ARG A 333 -22.67 -17.40 -8.67
C ARG A 333 -21.96 -17.29 -7.32
N GLY A 334 -22.49 -16.48 -6.40
CA GLY A 334 -21.95 -16.35 -5.04
C GLY A 334 -22.27 -17.53 -4.11
N LYS A 335 -23.17 -18.44 -4.50
CA LYS A 335 -23.34 -19.73 -3.83
C LYS A 335 -22.32 -20.77 -4.30
N GLU A 336 -21.66 -20.56 -5.44
CA GLU A 336 -20.50 -21.37 -5.85
C GLU A 336 -19.18 -20.79 -5.33
N ALA A 337 -19.03 -19.47 -5.20
CA ALA A 337 -17.80 -18.85 -4.68
C ALA A 337 -17.69 -18.76 -3.14
N ASN A 338 -18.70 -19.21 -2.38
CA ASN A 338 -18.54 -19.52 -0.94
C ASN A 338 -18.54 -21.03 -0.66
N LYS A 339 -18.47 -21.86 -1.70
CA LYS A 339 -17.70 -23.09 -1.57
C LYS A 339 -16.26 -22.66 -1.80
N ALA A 340 -15.37 -22.87 -0.82
CA ALA A 340 -13.96 -22.99 -1.15
C ALA A 340 -13.88 -23.89 -2.39
N SER A 341 -13.17 -23.44 -3.43
CA SER A 341 -12.94 -24.34 -4.55
C SER A 341 -12.19 -25.54 -3.95
N TYR A 342 -12.52 -26.77 -4.36
CA TYR A 342 -11.94 -27.96 -3.74
C TYR A 342 -10.39 -27.94 -3.84
N GLU A 343 -9.85 -27.21 -4.82
CA GLU A 343 -8.44 -26.88 -4.92
C GLU A 343 -7.90 -26.11 -3.71
N ASP A 344 -8.66 -25.14 -3.19
CA ASP A 344 -8.30 -24.31 -2.05
C ASP A 344 -8.27 -25.16 -0.77
N ASP A 345 -9.30 -26.00 -0.55
CA ASP A 345 -9.36 -26.94 0.57
C ASP A 345 -8.20 -27.95 0.53
N VAL A 346 -7.89 -28.48 -0.66
CA VAL A 346 -6.75 -29.39 -0.86
C VAL A 346 -5.43 -28.67 -0.62
N ASP A 347 -5.24 -27.45 -1.12
CA ASP A 347 -3.99 -26.70 -0.93
C ASP A 347 -3.77 -26.35 0.54
N GLU A 348 -4.81 -25.95 1.26
CA GLU A 348 -4.78 -25.64 2.69
C GLU A 348 -4.43 -26.90 3.51
N MET A 349 -5.16 -28.01 3.32
CA MET A 349 -4.90 -29.29 4.00
C MET A 349 -3.47 -29.78 3.75
N LEU A 350 -3.00 -29.75 2.50
CA LEU A 350 -1.65 -30.20 2.18
C LEU A 350 -0.57 -29.23 2.70
N THR A 351 -0.89 -27.94 2.83
CA THR A 351 0.01 -26.94 3.43
C THR A 351 0.18 -27.20 4.92
N GLU A 352 -0.91 -27.46 5.63
CA GLU A 352 -0.91 -27.82 7.05
C GLU A 352 -0.02 -29.05 7.30
N LEU A 353 -0.28 -30.15 6.58
CA LEU A 353 0.52 -31.38 6.66
C LEU A 353 2.02 -31.13 6.39
N LEU A 354 2.33 -30.30 5.38
CA LEU A 354 3.71 -29.98 5.03
C LEU A 354 4.40 -29.12 6.11
N ASN A 355 3.66 -28.23 6.76
CA ASN A 355 4.17 -27.37 7.82
C ASN A 355 4.36 -28.14 9.13
N ASP A 356 3.48 -29.09 9.42
CA ASP A 356 3.57 -30.00 10.58
C ASP A 356 4.64 -31.10 10.41
N ASN A 357 5.47 -31.00 9.37
CA ASN A 357 6.58 -31.92 9.11
C ASN A 357 6.13 -33.39 9.06
N CYS A 358 4.95 -33.66 8.49
CA CYS A 358 4.40 -35.01 8.43
C CYS A 358 5.33 -36.01 7.70
N GLU A 359 5.09 -37.30 7.92
CA GLU A 359 5.80 -38.36 7.21
C GLU A 359 5.45 -38.42 5.71
N TRP A 360 6.39 -38.86 4.88
CA TRP A 360 6.19 -38.98 3.43
C TRP A 360 4.94 -39.81 3.08
N SER A 361 4.71 -40.91 3.81
CA SER A 361 3.55 -41.78 3.60
C SER A 361 2.23 -41.07 3.84
N VAL A 362 2.17 -40.16 4.83
CA VAL A 362 0.98 -39.38 5.18
C VAL A 362 0.68 -38.35 4.09
N LEU A 363 1.67 -37.55 3.68
CA LEU A 363 1.50 -36.58 2.61
C LEU A 363 1.13 -37.25 1.29
N LYS A 364 1.82 -38.34 0.94
CA LYS A 364 1.54 -39.09 -0.29
C LYS A 364 0.12 -39.63 -0.30
N LYS A 365 -0.33 -40.27 0.79
CA LYS A 365 -1.70 -40.76 0.93
C LYS A 365 -2.73 -39.63 0.82
N ALA A 366 -2.46 -38.47 1.44
CA ALA A 366 -3.33 -37.30 1.32
C ALA A 366 -3.44 -36.80 -0.12
N THR A 367 -2.32 -36.76 -0.86
CA THR A 367 -2.33 -36.38 -2.28
C THR A 367 -3.04 -37.41 -3.17
N GLU A 368 -2.84 -38.71 -2.92
CA GLU A 368 -3.54 -39.79 -3.63
C GLU A 368 -5.05 -39.68 -3.39
N ASN A 369 -5.48 -39.48 -2.13
CA ASN A 369 -6.88 -39.26 -1.79
C ASN A 369 -7.47 -38.01 -2.48
N ALA A 370 -6.76 -36.88 -2.45
CA ALA A 370 -7.21 -35.65 -3.09
C ALA A 370 -7.40 -35.83 -4.61
N GLN A 371 -6.47 -36.51 -5.27
CA GLN A 371 -6.54 -36.79 -6.71
C GLN A 371 -7.68 -37.76 -7.07
N THR A 372 -7.95 -38.75 -6.22
CA THR A 372 -9.09 -39.69 -6.44
C THR A 372 -10.44 -39.02 -6.22
N THR A 373 -10.53 -38.09 -5.26
CA THR A 373 -11.78 -37.39 -4.91
C THR A 373 -12.06 -36.25 -5.89
N HIS A 374 -11.01 -35.60 -6.40
CA HIS A 374 -11.11 -34.46 -7.30
C HIS A 374 -10.20 -34.67 -8.52
N ALA A 375 -10.74 -35.22 -9.60
CA ALA A 375 -10.02 -35.57 -10.82
C ALA A 375 -9.70 -34.36 -11.73
N GLY A 376 -9.13 -33.30 -11.14
CA GLY A 376 -8.75 -32.07 -11.83
C GLY A 376 -7.25 -31.95 -12.09
N VAL A 377 -6.88 -31.40 -13.25
CA VAL A 377 -5.49 -31.07 -13.60
C VAL A 377 -4.86 -30.15 -12.54
N ASP A 378 -5.60 -29.14 -12.08
CA ASP A 378 -5.14 -28.16 -11.10
C ASP A 378 -4.84 -28.81 -9.74
N VAL A 379 -5.67 -29.75 -9.28
CA VAL A 379 -5.43 -30.54 -8.05
C VAL A 379 -4.16 -31.37 -8.17
N ARG A 380 -3.93 -31.98 -9.34
CA ARG A 380 -2.72 -32.76 -9.58
C ARG A 380 -1.47 -31.88 -9.54
N LEU A 381 -1.51 -30.70 -10.14
CA LEU A 381 -0.42 -29.71 -10.07
C LEU A 381 -0.18 -29.24 -8.63
N LEU A 382 -1.25 -28.95 -7.85
CA LEU A 382 -1.13 -28.59 -6.44
C LEU A 382 -0.47 -29.72 -5.63
N CYS A 383 -0.95 -30.96 -5.77
CA CYS A 383 -0.37 -32.13 -5.12
C CYS A 383 1.12 -32.28 -5.45
N LEU A 384 1.48 -32.24 -6.74
CA LEU A 384 2.88 -32.30 -7.17
C LEU A 384 3.71 -31.17 -6.56
N SER A 385 3.20 -29.94 -6.52
CA SER A 385 3.91 -28.81 -5.91
C SER A 385 4.25 -29.06 -4.44
N LYS A 386 3.36 -29.70 -3.67
CA LYS A 386 3.58 -30.00 -2.24
C LYS A 386 4.56 -31.16 -2.06
N LEU A 387 4.46 -32.21 -2.88
CA LEU A 387 5.41 -33.33 -2.87
C LEU A 387 6.82 -32.88 -3.26
N ILE A 388 6.95 -31.98 -4.25
CA ILE A 388 8.22 -31.35 -4.61
C ILE A 388 8.77 -30.56 -3.42
N LYS A 389 7.98 -29.67 -2.81
CA LYS A 389 8.40 -28.90 -1.62
C LYS A 389 8.86 -29.81 -0.48
N PHE A 390 8.15 -30.91 -0.23
CA PHE A 390 8.54 -31.90 0.77
C PHE A 390 9.92 -32.48 0.46
N CYS A 391 10.12 -32.98 -0.77
CA CYS A 391 11.37 -33.58 -1.20
C CYS A 391 12.53 -32.57 -1.08
N LEU A 392 12.31 -31.31 -1.48
CA LEU A 392 13.32 -30.25 -1.36
C LEU A 392 13.68 -29.95 0.11
N ARG A 393 12.70 -29.90 1.03
CA ARG A 393 12.95 -29.69 2.48
C ARG A 393 13.76 -30.83 3.11
N LYS A 394 13.50 -32.08 2.69
CA LYS A 394 14.20 -33.28 3.18
C LYS A 394 15.53 -33.53 2.46
N GLY A 395 15.80 -32.87 1.34
CA GLY A 395 17.03 -33.05 0.55
C GLY A 395 16.97 -34.18 -0.49
N TYR A 396 15.77 -34.67 -0.82
CA TYR A 396 15.53 -35.69 -1.85
C TYR A 396 15.49 -35.06 -3.26
N TYR A 397 16.61 -34.49 -3.70
CA TYR A 397 16.66 -33.66 -4.92
C TYR A 397 16.38 -34.43 -6.22
N GLU A 398 16.82 -35.69 -6.32
CA GLU A 398 16.58 -36.53 -7.49
C GLU A 398 15.09 -36.79 -7.68
N LYS A 399 14.42 -37.26 -6.62
CA LYS A 399 12.97 -37.48 -6.59
C LYS A 399 12.16 -36.20 -6.85
N ALA A 400 12.62 -35.07 -6.33
CA ALA A 400 12.02 -33.77 -6.66
C ALA A 400 12.14 -33.48 -8.16
N GLY A 401 13.29 -33.79 -8.77
CA GLY A 401 13.55 -33.63 -10.20
C GLY A 401 12.60 -34.44 -11.08
N GLU A 402 12.35 -35.71 -10.73
CA GLU A 402 11.36 -36.55 -11.43
C GLU A 402 9.96 -35.92 -11.40
N MET A 403 9.54 -35.43 -10.23
CA MET A 403 8.23 -34.77 -10.07
C MET A 403 8.13 -33.43 -10.81
N PHE A 404 9.24 -32.71 -10.99
CA PHE A 404 9.27 -31.49 -11.80
C PHE A 404 8.94 -31.79 -13.27
N GLU A 405 9.51 -32.86 -13.83
CA GLU A 405 9.25 -33.23 -15.23
C GLU A 405 7.79 -33.69 -15.41
N GLU A 406 7.23 -34.39 -14.42
CA GLU A 406 5.80 -34.68 -14.39
C GLU A 406 4.96 -33.39 -14.34
N TYR A 407 5.30 -32.46 -13.43
CA TYR A 407 4.60 -31.18 -13.30
C TYR A 407 4.58 -30.39 -14.61
N LYS A 408 5.73 -30.29 -15.30
CA LYS A 408 5.86 -29.62 -16.60
C LYS A 408 5.02 -30.25 -17.70
N THR A 409 4.91 -31.57 -17.70
CA THR A 409 4.11 -32.30 -18.70
C THR A 409 2.61 -32.03 -18.54
N ILE A 410 2.17 -31.80 -17.31
CA ILE A 410 0.76 -31.57 -16.97
C ILE A 410 0.37 -30.10 -17.08
N LEU A 411 1.29 -29.18 -16.75
CA LEU A 411 1.05 -27.74 -16.68
C LEU A 411 0.27 -27.14 -17.87
N PRO A 412 0.57 -27.47 -19.15
CA PRO A 412 -0.16 -26.91 -20.30
C PRO A 412 -1.65 -27.27 -20.34
N GLN A 413 -2.09 -28.27 -19.58
CA GLN A 413 -3.48 -28.75 -19.55
C GLN A 413 -4.33 -27.97 -18.54
N SER A 414 -3.73 -27.11 -17.71
CA SER A 414 -4.43 -26.34 -16.69
C SER A 414 -5.15 -25.13 -17.27
N ALA A 415 -6.37 -24.86 -16.80
CA ALA A 415 -7.08 -23.62 -17.10
C ALA A 415 -6.44 -22.39 -16.42
N LYS A 416 -5.63 -22.61 -15.37
CA LYS A 416 -4.91 -21.58 -14.60
C LYS A 416 -3.41 -21.58 -14.91
N VAL A 417 -3.05 -21.83 -16.17
CA VAL A 417 -1.65 -22.04 -16.61
C VAL A 417 -0.69 -20.95 -16.13
N GLU A 418 -1.08 -19.67 -16.13
CA GLU A 418 -0.19 -18.58 -15.68
C GLU A 418 0.10 -18.62 -14.18
N VAL A 419 -0.88 -18.98 -13.35
CA VAL A 419 -0.68 -19.15 -11.90
C VAL A 419 0.28 -20.31 -11.63
N PHE A 420 0.09 -21.44 -12.32
CA PHE A 420 0.93 -22.61 -12.13
C PHE A 420 2.31 -22.48 -12.79
N LYS A 421 2.50 -21.60 -13.79
CA LYS A 421 3.82 -21.18 -14.27
C LYS A 421 4.57 -20.40 -13.21
N VAL A 422 3.92 -19.46 -12.50
CA VAL A 422 4.56 -18.77 -11.36
C VAL A 422 4.91 -19.75 -10.25
N MET A 423 4.04 -20.73 -9.96
CA MET A 423 4.35 -21.81 -9.02
C MET A 423 5.51 -22.69 -9.49
N GLU A 424 5.62 -23.01 -10.77
CA GLU A 424 6.76 -23.74 -11.34
C GLU A 424 8.07 -22.99 -11.10
N GLN A 425 8.10 -21.68 -11.40
CA GLN A 425 9.27 -20.83 -11.17
C GLN A 425 9.59 -20.70 -9.68
N TYR A 426 8.57 -20.58 -8.81
CA TYR A 426 8.75 -20.65 -7.36
C TYR A 426 9.48 -21.93 -6.95
N LEU A 427 9.05 -23.08 -7.46
CA LEU A 427 9.63 -24.37 -7.12
C LEU A 427 11.07 -24.47 -7.64
N HIS A 428 11.35 -23.99 -8.85
CA HIS A 428 12.72 -23.94 -9.40
C HIS A 428 13.65 -23.06 -8.58
N CYS A 429 13.22 -21.83 -8.23
CA CYS A 429 13.95 -20.97 -7.31
C CYS A 429 14.20 -21.68 -5.97
N PHE A 430 13.18 -22.34 -5.42
CA PHE A 430 13.32 -23.05 -4.16
C PHE A 430 14.33 -24.20 -4.27
N LYS A 431 14.33 -24.96 -5.37
CA LYS A 431 15.32 -26.02 -5.62
C LYS A 431 16.73 -25.47 -5.60
N GLU A 432 17.03 -24.45 -6.41
CA GLU A 432 18.37 -23.84 -6.47
C GLU A 432 18.81 -23.30 -5.09
N ARG A 433 17.93 -22.56 -4.40
CA ARG A 433 18.19 -22.05 -3.05
C ARG A 433 18.45 -23.18 -2.04
N SER A 434 17.68 -24.27 -2.11
CA SER A 434 17.83 -25.42 -1.23
C SER A 434 19.14 -26.19 -1.47
N GLN A 435 19.71 -26.11 -2.68
CA GLN A 435 21.02 -26.68 -3.02
C GLN A 435 22.19 -25.72 -2.70
N GLY A 436 21.90 -24.45 -2.40
CA GLY A 436 22.90 -23.43 -2.08
C GLY A 436 23.29 -22.54 -3.27
N ASN A 437 22.64 -22.71 -4.41
CA ASN A 437 22.86 -21.95 -5.65
C ASN A 437 22.06 -20.63 -5.61
N TYR A 438 22.42 -19.72 -4.72
CA TYR A 438 21.63 -18.51 -4.46
C TYR A 438 21.59 -17.54 -5.65
N GLU A 439 22.70 -17.41 -6.37
CA GLU A 439 22.83 -16.55 -7.54
C GLU A 439 21.90 -17.04 -8.67
N ARG A 440 21.90 -18.34 -8.93
CA ARG A 440 20.97 -18.94 -9.91
C ARG A 440 19.53 -18.81 -9.48
N SER A 441 19.24 -19.00 -8.18
CA SER A 441 17.91 -18.76 -7.63
C SER A 441 17.46 -17.31 -7.79
N TYR A 442 18.38 -16.34 -7.70
CA TYR A 442 18.08 -14.93 -7.88
C TYR A 442 17.74 -14.61 -9.33
N GLU A 443 18.53 -15.12 -10.28
CA GLU A 443 18.28 -14.93 -11.72
C GLU A 443 16.89 -15.44 -12.15
N ILE A 444 16.51 -16.63 -11.68
CA ILE A 444 15.19 -17.21 -11.98
C ILE A 444 14.09 -16.34 -11.36
N ALA A 445 14.29 -15.87 -10.12
CA ALA A 445 13.30 -15.06 -9.42
C ALA A 445 13.08 -13.71 -10.12
N ASP A 446 14.16 -13.01 -10.48
CA ASP A 446 14.13 -11.70 -11.13
C ASP A 446 13.45 -11.76 -12.52
N GLN A 447 13.67 -12.84 -13.27
CA GLN A 447 13.00 -13.06 -14.56
C GLN A 447 11.49 -13.27 -14.40
N CYS A 448 11.06 -13.94 -13.33
CA CYS A 448 9.65 -14.26 -13.09
C CYS A 448 8.87 -13.08 -12.47
N LEU A 449 9.53 -12.06 -11.93
CA LEU A 449 8.85 -10.88 -11.37
C LEU A 449 7.96 -10.17 -12.41
N LYS A 450 8.37 -10.13 -13.68
CA LYS A 450 7.54 -9.57 -14.77
C LYS A 450 6.26 -10.37 -15.00
N LYS A 451 6.34 -11.70 -14.92
CA LYS A 451 5.17 -12.60 -15.06
C LYS A 451 4.25 -12.51 -13.84
N LEU A 452 4.79 -12.14 -12.69
CA LEU A 452 4.01 -11.94 -11.48
C LEU A 452 2.97 -10.82 -11.64
N ASP A 453 3.28 -9.79 -12.43
CA ASP A 453 2.36 -8.67 -12.70
C ASP A 453 1.19 -9.08 -13.62
N GLU A 454 1.26 -10.26 -14.26
CA GLU A 454 0.22 -10.82 -15.12
C GLU A 454 -0.83 -11.64 -14.33
N ILE A 455 -0.54 -11.96 -13.05
CA ILE A 455 -1.46 -12.72 -12.19
C ILE A 455 -2.03 -11.85 -11.06
N GLN A 456 -3.24 -12.17 -10.61
CA GLN A 456 -3.88 -11.46 -9.50
C GLN A 456 -3.09 -11.65 -8.19
N PRO A 457 -3.06 -10.63 -7.31
CA PRO A 457 -2.56 -10.77 -5.95
C PRO A 457 -3.29 -11.91 -5.21
N GLY A 458 -2.53 -12.77 -4.54
CA GLY A 458 -3.06 -13.94 -3.85
C GLY A 458 -1.94 -14.77 -3.20
N ILE A 459 -2.27 -15.99 -2.75
CA ILE A 459 -1.34 -16.82 -1.97
C ILE A 459 -0.08 -17.19 -2.75
N VAL A 460 -0.21 -17.53 -4.04
CA VAL A 460 0.91 -17.91 -4.91
C VAL A 460 1.83 -16.72 -5.16
N SER A 461 1.27 -15.55 -5.49
CA SER A 461 2.08 -14.37 -5.75
C SER A 461 2.74 -13.82 -4.48
N ALA A 462 2.07 -13.87 -3.34
CA ALA A 462 2.68 -13.56 -2.04
C ALA A 462 3.84 -14.52 -1.72
N ALA A 463 3.63 -15.84 -1.84
CA ALA A 463 4.66 -16.83 -1.59
C ALA A 463 5.91 -16.63 -2.46
N PHE A 464 5.71 -16.28 -3.74
CA PHE A 464 6.78 -15.94 -4.67
C PHE A 464 7.56 -14.70 -4.24
N LEU A 465 6.88 -13.60 -3.91
CA LEU A 465 7.52 -12.38 -3.42
C LEU A 465 8.36 -12.62 -2.16
N VAL A 466 7.85 -13.43 -1.21
CA VAL A 466 8.61 -13.82 -0.02
C VAL A 466 9.86 -14.61 -0.38
N LEU A 467 9.77 -15.53 -1.36
CA LEU A 467 10.92 -16.30 -1.82
C LEU A 467 11.98 -15.40 -2.46
N GLU A 468 11.58 -14.50 -3.36
CA GLU A 468 12.48 -13.55 -4.00
C GLU A 468 13.14 -12.64 -2.96
N ALA A 469 12.36 -12.03 -2.06
CA ALA A 469 12.88 -11.18 -0.99
C ALA A 469 13.94 -11.92 -0.15
N THR A 470 13.71 -13.20 0.14
CA THR A 470 14.65 -14.05 0.89
C THR A 470 15.97 -14.22 0.14
N VAL A 471 15.90 -14.49 -1.17
CA VAL A 471 17.09 -14.67 -2.01
C VAL A 471 17.83 -13.35 -2.21
N VAL A 472 17.12 -12.26 -2.48
CA VAL A 472 17.69 -10.91 -2.57
C VAL A 472 18.43 -10.55 -1.29
N ASN A 473 17.85 -10.83 -0.12
CA ASN A 473 18.53 -10.62 1.16
C ASN A 473 19.82 -11.45 1.26
N ILE A 474 19.79 -12.74 0.87
CA ILE A 474 21.00 -13.59 0.86
C ILE A 474 22.10 -12.97 -0.02
N ILE A 475 21.76 -12.52 -1.23
CA ILE A 475 22.73 -11.88 -2.13
C ILE A 475 23.24 -10.56 -1.53
N ALA A 476 22.34 -9.73 -0.99
CA ALA A 476 22.71 -8.46 -0.35
C ALA A 476 23.72 -8.65 0.78
N MET A 477 23.54 -9.67 1.62
CA MET A 477 24.44 -9.96 2.74
C MET A 477 25.80 -10.52 2.31
N LYS A 478 25.97 -10.93 1.04
CA LYS A 478 27.27 -11.32 0.48
C LYS A 478 28.05 -10.15 -0.13
N LYS A 479 27.41 -8.98 -0.34
CA LYS A 479 28.04 -7.82 -0.97
C LYS A 479 28.85 -7.01 0.03
N GLU A 480 30.16 -6.90 -0.21
CA GLU A 480 31.07 -6.07 0.58
C GLU A 480 30.84 -4.58 0.30
N ASP A 481 30.70 -4.19 -0.97
CA ASP A 481 30.44 -2.81 -1.35
C ASP A 481 29.03 -2.36 -0.95
N ARG A 482 28.98 -1.29 -0.15
CA ARG A 482 27.76 -0.62 0.29
C ARG A 482 26.90 -0.13 -0.87
N SER A 483 27.53 0.37 -1.94
CA SER A 483 26.84 0.93 -3.11
C SER A 483 26.05 -0.13 -3.89
N GLU A 484 26.57 -1.35 -3.98
CA GLU A 484 25.88 -2.51 -4.57
C GLU A 484 24.85 -3.12 -3.61
N ARG A 485 25.15 -3.09 -2.32
CA ARG A 485 24.33 -3.72 -1.28
C ARG A 485 23.05 -2.97 -0.98
N PHE A 486 23.11 -1.65 -0.85
CA PHE A 486 21.98 -0.83 -0.40
C PHE A 486 20.74 -0.94 -1.31
N PRO A 487 20.86 -0.95 -2.66
CA PRO A 487 19.74 -1.21 -3.54
C PRO A 487 19.08 -2.58 -3.32
N LEU A 488 19.87 -3.64 -3.07
CA LEU A 488 19.35 -4.98 -2.83
C LEU A 488 18.61 -5.08 -1.49
N VAL A 489 19.14 -4.46 -0.43
CA VAL A 489 18.44 -4.37 0.86
C VAL A 489 17.10 -3.64 0.70
N THR A 490 17.08 -2.56 -0.07
CA THR A 490 15.85 -1.79 -0.34
C THR A 490 14.84 -2.64 -1.11
N LYS A 491 15.29 -3.32 -2.19
CA LYS A 491 14.46 -4.25 -2.96
C LYS A 491 13.88 -5.36 -2.08
N ALA A 492 14.66 -5.96 -1.18
CA ALA A 492 14.15 -6.98 -0.27
C ALA A 492 13.04 -6.46 0.65
N LYS A 493 13.18 -5.26 1.21
CA LYS A 493 12.13 -4.61 2.04
C LYS A 493 10.85 -4.37 1.25
N GLU A 494 10.98 -3.83 0.04
CA GLU A 494 9.84 -3.56 -0.83
C GLU A 494 9.10 -4.83 -1.23
N LEU A 495 9.83 -5.92 -1.49
CA LEU A 495 9.25 -7.23 -1.80
C LEU A 495 8.52 -7.84 -0.59
N TYR A 496 9.05 -7.75 0.63
CA TYR A 496 8.33 -8.19 1.84
C TYR A 496 7.04 -7.37 2.05
N ALA A 497 7.12 -6.05 1.95
CA ALA A 497 5.94 -5.19 2.04
C ALA A 497 4.91 -5.48 0.94
N ARG A 498 5.36 -5.76 -0.29
CA ARG A 498 4.48 -6.17 -1.39
C ARG A 498 3.83 -7.53 -1.11
N ALA A 499 4.57 -8.49 -0.55
CA ALA A 499 4.03 -9.79 -0.16
C ALA A 499 2.94 -9.65 0.91
N GLU A 500 3.16 -8.83 1.95
CA GLU A 500 2.14 -8.54 2.97
C GLU A 500 0.88 -7.93 2.35
N ARG A 501 1.03 -7.00 1.41
CA ARG A 501 -0.12 -6.45 0.66
C ARG A 501 -0.86 -7.54 -0.12
N HIS A 502 -0.14 -8.43 -0.82
CA HIS A 502 -0.77 -9.53 -1.56
C HIS A 502 -1.56 -10.49 -0.64
N LEU A 503 -1.11 -10.71 0.60
CA LEU A 503 -1.82 -11.51 1.59
C LEU A 503 -3.13 -10.86 2.08
N GLN A 504 -3.34 -9.55 1.88
CA GLN A 504 -4.60 -8.89 2.23
C GLN A 504 -5.75 -9.27 1.29
N TYR A 505 -5.44 -9.79 0.09
CA TYR A 505 -6.43 -10.24 -0.89
C TYR A 505 -6.73 -11.74 -0.79
N VAL A 506 -6.11 -12.45 0.16
CA VAL A 506 -6.30 -13.89 0.35
C VAL A 506 -7.48 -14.12 1.30
N HIS A 507 -8.46 -14.91 0.85
CA HIS A 507 -9.61 -15.35 1.64
C HIS A 507 -9.69 -16.88 1.63
N GLY A 508 -10.00 -17.51 2.76
CA GLY A 508 -10.16 -18.96 2.86
C GLY A 508 -8.88 -19.79 3.07
N PHE A 509 -7.71 -19.16 3.12
CA PHE A 509 -6.40 -19.81 3.35
C PHE A 509 -5.76 -19.32 4.65
N GLU A 510 -6.38 -19.57 5.79
CA GLU A 510 -5.94 -19.01 7.07
C GLU A 510 -4.55 -19.52 7.49
N VAL A 511 -4.33 -20.84 7.40
CA VAL A 511 -3.07 -21.51 7.72
C VAL A 511 -1.96 -21.04 6.80
N ALA A 512 -2.17 -21.05 5.48
CA ALA A 512 -1.14 -20.60 4.54
C ALA A 512 -0.83 -19.10 4.69
N THR A 513 -1.84 -18.27 4.98
CA THR A 513 -1.66 -16.82 5.20
C THR A 513 -0.87 -16.54 6.46
N VAL A 514 -1.21 -17.22 7.56
CA VAL A 514 -0.49 -17.09 8.84
C VAL A 514 0.95 -17.58 8.69
N ASP A 515 1.18 -18.73 8.05
CA ASP A 515 2.52 -19.28 7.79
C ASP A 515 3.39 -18.32 6.98
N LEU A 516 2.83 -17.68 5.94
CA LEU A 516 3.56 -16.71 5.13
C LEU A 516 3.84 -15.41 5.89
N LYS A 517 2.90 -14.90 6.70
CA LYS A 517 3.14 -13.72 7.56
C LYS A 517 4.24 -14.00 8.58
N GLN A 518 4.18 -15.13 9.26
CA GLN A 518 5.24 -15.60 10.16
C GLN A 518 6.59 -15.64 9.43
N LYS A 519 6.64 -16.22 8.22
CA LYS A 519 7.86 -16.27 7.41
C LYS A 519 8.39 -14.89 7.03
N ILE A 520 7.50 -13.95 6.66
CA ILE A 520 7.87 -12.57 6.34
C ILE A 520 8.56 -11.94 7.55
N TYR A 521 7.91 -11.93 8.71
CA TYR A 521 8.46 -11.28 9.89
C TYR A 521 9.76 -11.93 10.36
N MET A 522 9.87 -13.26 10.38
CA MET A 522 11.13 -13.94 10.73
C MET A 522 12.28 -13.56 9.79
N ASN A 523 12.01 -13.43 8.50
CA ASN A 523 13.02 -13.03 7.53
C ASN A 523 13.38 -11.54 7.62
N GLU A 524 12.40 -10.69 7.90
CA GLU A 524 12.63 -9.27 8.18
C GLU A 524 13.49 -9.07 9.43
N VAL A 525 13.31 -9.89 10.47
CA VAL A 525 14.20 -9.88 11.65
C VAL A 525 15.65 -10.11 11.23
N MET A 526 15.89 -11.11 10.36
CA MET A 526 17.24 -11.39 9.85
C MET A 526 17.78 -10.20 9.04
N LEU A 527 16.96 -9.67 8.12
CA LEU A 527 17.29 -8.51 7.28
C LEU A 527 17.67 -7.27 8.12
N PHE A 528 16.80 -6.88 9.06
CA PHE A 528 17.02 -5.74 9.95
C PHE A 528 18.10 -5.99 11.00
N SER A 529 18.54 -7.24 11.18
CA SER A 529 19.72 -7.59 11.96
C SER A 529 21.00 -7.58 11.11
N GLY A 530 20.94 -7.30 9.81
CA GLY A 530 22.10 -7.35 8.92
C GLY A 530 22.61 -8.77 8.67
N SER A 531 21.68 -9.71 8.54
CA SER A 531 21.94 -11.12 8.32
C SER A 531 20.92 -11.75 7.36
N SER A 532 21.20 -12.97 6.89
CA SER A 532 20.32 -13.71 5.98
C SER A 532 19.97 -15.10 6.51
N LEU A 533 18.92 -15.69 5.94
CA LEU A 533 18.50 -17.06 6.24
C LEU A 533 19.61 -18.10 6.02
N ALA A 534 20.51 -17.86 5.05
CA ALA A 534 21.63 -18.75 4.77
C ALA A 534 22.79 -18.63 5.78
N GLY A 535 22.68 -17.72 6.75
CA GLY A 535 23.73 -17.43 7.73
C GLY A 535 24.77 -16.42 7.23
N ASN A 536 24.55 -15.76 6.07
CA ASN A 536 25.42 -14.65 5.65
C ASN A 536 25.17 -13.43 6.53
N LYS A 537 26.19 -12.59 6.63
CA LYS A 537 26.18 -11.42 7.51
C LYS A 537 26.97 -10.29 6.83
N LEU A 538 26.53 -9.04 7.03
CA LEU A 538 27.33 -7.84 6.78
C LEU A 538 28.71 -7.91 7.45
N ALA A 539 29.78 -7.65 6.69
CA ALA A 539 31.13 -7.54 7.23
C ALA A 539 31.28 -6.29 8.14
N ASP A 540 30.56 -5.22 7.81
CA ASP A 540 30.53 -3.97 8.57
C ASP A 540 29.24 -3.84 9.43
N PRO A 541 29.26 -3.08 10.53
CA PRO A 541 28.07 -2.69 11.26
C PRO A 541 27.43 -1.45 10.61
N ASP A 542 27.04 -1.51 9.34
CA ASP A 542 26.30 -0.43 8.67
C ASP A 542 24.94 -0.21 9.36
N ALA A 543 24.88 0.87 10.14
CA ALA A 543 23.70 1.26 10.91
C ALA A 543 22.47 1.58 10.04
N SER A 544 22.63 1.80 8.72
CA SER A 544 21.49 2.03 7.82
C SER A 544 20.73 0.75 7.44
N VAL A 545 21.38 -0.41 7.59
CA VAL A 545 20.76 -1.72 7.36
C VAL A 545 20.31 -2.35 8.69
N ILE A 546 21.09 -2.16 9.76
CA ILE A 546 20.81 -2.73 11.07
C ILE A 546 19.85 -1.82 11.86
N ILE A 547 18.56 -2.17 11.89
CA ILE A 547 17.52 -1.38 12.55
C ILE A 547 16.81 -2.20 13.63
N LYS A 548 17.23 -1.99 14.88
CA LYS A 548 16.82 -2.83 16.02
C LYS A 548 15.34 -2.73 16.36
N ALA A 549 14.77 -1.53 16.30
CA ALA A 549 13.38 -1.34 16.69
C ALA A 549 12.45 -2.17 15.78
N GLU A 550 12.78 -2.20 14.50
CA GLU A 550 12.12 -2.94 13.43
C GLU A 550 12.33 -4.44 13.60
N ALA A 551 13.57 -4.89 13.82
CA ALA A 551 13.84 -6.30 14.12
C ALA A 551 13.06 -6.79 15.37
N GLN A 552 13.04 -6.00 16.44
CA GLN A 552 12.27 -6.35 17.65
C GLN A 552 10.77 -6.33 17.39
N ASN A 553 10.27 -5.37 16.60
CA ASN A 553 8.86 -5.28 16.23
C ASN A 553 8.42 -6.52 15.43
N CYS A 554 9.21 -6.95 14.44
CA CYS A 554 8.92 -8.15 13.66
C CYS A 554 8.96 -9.42 14.53
N LEU A 555 9.86 -9.50 15.53
CA LEU A 555 9.85 -10.57 16.51
C LEU A 555 8.56 -10.60 17.34
N ASN A 556 8.14 -9.44 17.86
CA ASN A 556 6.92 -9.33 18.64
C ASN A 556 5.69 -9.75 17.82
N LYS A 557 5.58 -9.26 16.58
CA LYS A 557 4.52 -9.67 15.64
C LYS A 557 4.52 -11.17 15.39
N THR A 558 5.69 -11.80 15.28
CA THR A 558 5.79 -13.26 15.11
C THR A 558 5.26 -14.00 16.34
N TYR A 559 5.56 -13.51 17.55
CA TYR A 559 5.06 -14.08 18.80
C TYR A 559 3.57 -13.88 19.02
N GLU A 560 2.94 -12.91 18.37
CA GLU A 560 1.48 -12.72 18.42
C GLU A 560 0.73 -13.74 17.55
N MET A 561 1.44 -14.47 16.65
CA MET A 561 0.85 -15.34 15.62
C MET A 561 0.92 -16.83 15.95
N PHE A 562 0.93 -17.23 17.22
CA PHE A 562 0.91 -18.65 17.61
C PHE A 562 -0.40 -19.37 17.22
N PRO A 563 -0.36 -20.69 16.96
CA PRO A 563 0.79 -21.59 17.09
C PRO A 563 1.78 -21.54 15.90
N LEU A 564 3.04 -21.93 16.15
CA LEU A 564 4.06 -22.12 15.11
C LEU A 564 4.16 -23.61 14.77
N SER A 565 4.31 -23.90 13.48
CA SER A 565 4.69 -25.24 13.03
C SER A 565 6.14 -25.56 13.44
N GLU A 566 6.51 -26.84 13.49
CA GLU A 566 7.87 -27.27 13.85
C GLU A 566 8.93 -26.60 12.94
N PHE A 567 8.64 -26.51 11.64
CA PHE A 567 9.50 -25.85 10.67
C PHE A 567 9.68 -24.35 10.98
N ARG A 568 8.61 -23.66 11.38
CA ARG A 568 8.62 -22.24 11.70
C ARG A 568 9.24 -21.94 13.06
N ASP A 569 9.12 -22.84 14.04
CA ASP A 569 9.80 -22.71 15.33
C ASP A 569 11.33 -22.71 15.15
N ILE A 570 11.85 -23.63 14.32
CA ILE A 570 13.28 -23.66 13.99
C ILE A 570 13.72 -22.33 13.35
N GLN A 571 12.95 -21.82 12.38
CA GLN A 571 13.26 -20.56 11.71
C GLN A 571 13.20 -19.36 12.68
N LEU A 572 12.23 -19.33 13.59
CA LEU A 572 12.15 -18.31 14.64
C LEU A 572 13.36 -18.37 15.57
N ILE A 573 13.80 -19.56 15.98
CA ILE A 573 15.00 -19.72 16.81
C ILE A 573 16.24 -19.17 16.08
N LEU A 574 16.35 -19.38 14.77
CA LEU A 574 17.43 -18.81 13.95
C LEU A 574 17.35 -17.27 13.89
N ALA A 575 16.15 -16.70 13.67
CA ALA A 575 15.92 -15.26 13.69
C ALA A 575 16.26 -14.65 15.07
N HIS A 576 15.93 -15.35 16.16
CA HIS A 576 16.31 -14.98 17.51
C HIS A 576 17.82 -15.00 17.72
N SER A 577 18.49 -16.03 17.20
CA SER A 577 19.96 -16.09 17.20
C SER A 577 20.57 -14.90 16.46
N ASP A 578 20.02 -14.52 15.30
CA ASP A 578 20.39 -13.30 14.55
C ASP A 578 20.28 -12.03 15.36
N PHE A 579 19.12 -11.83 15.95
CA PHE A 579 18.85 -10.66 16.76
C PHE A 579 19.84 -10.53 17.94
N PHE A 580 20.08 -11.62 18.69
CA PHE A 580 21.04 -11.59 19.81
C PHE A 580 22.49 -11.44 19.37
N TYR A 581 22.86 -12.03 18.22
CA TYR A 581 24.21 -11.99 17.69
C TYR A 581 24.61 -10.58 17.24
N ARG A 582 23.73 -9.87 16.51
CA ARG A 582 24.06 -8.58 15.87
C ARG A 582 23.76 -7.37 16.71
N TYR A 583 22.83 -7.46 17.65
CA TYR A 583 22.44 -6.31 18.44
C TYR A 583 23.29 -6.14 19.70
N THR A 584 24.55 -5.78 19.49
CA THR A 584 25.56 -5.60 20.53
C THR A 584 26.04 -4.14 20.60
N LYS A 585 25.18 -3.24 21.10
CA LYS A 585 25.61 -1.91 21.58
C LYS A 585 26.00 -1.96 23.06
N SER A 586 26.96 -2.81 23.44
CA SER A 586 27.50 -2.75 24.79
C SER A 586 28.99 -2.51 24.73
N ASP A 587 29.41 -1.35 25.26
CA ASP A 587 30.83 -1.01 25.46
C ASP A 587 31.50 -1.92 26.51
N LYS A 588 30.79 -2.92 27.05
CA LYS A 588 31.27 -3.87 28.04
C LYS A 588 31.49 -5.24 27.39
N PRO A 589 32.75 -5.68 27.20
CA PRO A 589 33.10 -6.96 26.58
C PRO A 589 32.44 -8.19 27.22
N LEU A 590 32.22 -8.18 28.54
CA LEU A 590 31.53 -9.29 29.24
C LEU A 590 30.08 -9.48 28.75
N ALA A 591 29.34 -8.38 28.59
CA ALA A 591 27.94 -8.43 28.14
C ALA A 591 27.82 -8.84 26.67
N LEU A 592 28.85 -8.54 25.85
CA LEU A 592 28.97 -9.02 24.48
C LEU A 592 29.13 -10.56 24.44
N ARG A 593 30.08 -11.09 25.23
CA ARG A 593 30.37 -12.52 25.29
C ARG A 593 29.16 -13.34 25.74
N ASP A 594 28.42 -12.88 26.75
CA ASP A 594 27.23 -13.57 27.24
C ASP A 594 26.10 -13.60 26.22
N ARG A 595 25.93 -12.53 25.43
CA ARG A 595 24.97 -12.49 24.33
C ARG A 595 25.37 -13.39 23.17
N MET A 596 26.64 -13.40 22.77
CA MET A 596 27.15 -14.33 21.77
C MET A 596 26.96 -15.79 22.21
N LYS A 597 27.22 -16.11 23.48
CA LYS A 597 26.88 -17.43 24.05
C LYS A 597 25.39 -17.75 23.95
N LYS A 598 24.52 -16.76 24.20
CA LYS A 598 23.06 -16.93 24.06
C LYS A 598 22.66 -17.18 22.59
N ALA A 599 23.20 -16.40 21.66
CA ALA A 599 22.98 -16.61 20.22
C ALA A 599 23.46 -18.01 19.79
N LEU A 600 24.66 -18.42 20.22
CA LEU A 600 25.19 -19.76 19.94
C LEU A 600 24.30 -20.87 20.53
N LYS A 601 23.80 -20.70 21.75
CA LYS A 601 22.87 -21.65 22.38
C LYS A 601 21.59 -21.81 21.55
N LEU A 602 21.06 -20.70 21.01
CA LEU A 602 19.88 -20.71 20.13
C LEU A 602 20.21 -21.39 18.80
N ALA A 603 21.32 -21.05 18.13
CA ALA A 603 21.73 -21.68 16.89
C ALA A 603 21.91 -23.21 17.04
N LYS A 604 22.56 -23.67 18.12
CA LYS A 604 22.69 -25.11 18.43
C LYS A 604 21.36 -25.78 18.75
N ARG A 605 20.40 -25.06 19.34
CA ARG A 605 19.04 -25.57 19.55
C ARG A 605 18.35 -25.78 18.20
N ALA A 606 18.39 -24.78 17.32
CA ALA A 606 17.84 -24.89 15.97
C ALA A 606 18.49 -26.04 15.18
N GLU A 607 19.81 -26.23 15.28
CA GLU A 607 20.52 -27.34 14.63
C GLU A 607 20.02 -28.71 15.12
N ARG A 608 19.90 -28.90 16.44
CA ARG A 608 19.35 -30.14 17.00
C ARG A 608 17.91 -30.39 16.56
N SER A 609 17.05 -29.39 16.71
CA SER A 609 15.64 -29.50 16.26
C SER A 609 15.54 -29.81 14.77
N ALA A 610 16.38 -29.21 13.92
CA ALA A 610 16.40 -29.53 12.49
C ALA A 610 16.92 -30.94 12.19
N ASN A 611 17.89 -31.44 12.96
CA ASN A 611 18.35 -32.83 12.86
C ASN A 611 17.27 -33.82 13.28
N ASP A 612 16.64 -33.58 14.43
CA ASP A 612 15.57 -34.43 14.97
C ASP A 612 14.37 -34.50 14.00
N ALA A 613 14.04 -33.36 13.38
CA ALA A 613 12.98 -33.24 12.37
C ALA A 613 13.37 -33.77 10.97
N GLY A 614 14.64 -34.13 10.74
CA GLY A 614 15.15 -34.54 9.43
C GLY A 614 15.08 -33.44 8.35
N LEU A 615 15.17 -32.17 8.73
CA LEU A 615 15.04 -31.01 7.84
C LEU A 615 16.41 -30.54 7.36
N SER A 616 16.93 -31.20 6.31
CA SER A 616 18.26 -30.99 5.73
C SER A 616 18.57 -29.52 5.40
N GLU A 617 17.59 -28.78 4.85
CA GLU A 617 17.76 -27.35 4.53
C GLU A 617 18.01 -26.51 5.80
N MET A 618 17.16 -26.67 6.81
CA MET A 618 17.24 -25.89 8.06
C MET A 618 18.47 -26.28 8.88
N ARG A 619 18.85 -27.56 8.86
CA ARG A 619 20.09 -28.03 9.47
C ARG A 619 21.28 -27.28 8.91
N ARG A 620 21.41 -27.18 7.58
CA ARG A 620 22.52 -26.45 6.94
C ARG A 620 22.53 -24.98 7.37
N TYR A 621 21.38 -24.32 7.41
CA TYR A 621 21.30 -22.92 7.87
C TYR A 621 21.72 -22.76 9.33
N ALA A 622 21.30 -23.68 10.20
CA ALA A 622 21.71 -23.68 11.59
C ALA A 622 23.21 -23.96 11.77
N GLN A 623 23.78 -24.89 10.99
CA GLN A 623 25.20 -25.23 11.01
C GLN A 623 26.08 -24.05 10.61
N ASN A 624 25.77 -23.40 9.48
CA ASN A 624 26.47 -22.19 9.03
C ASN A 624 26.52 -21.13 10.14
N ARG A 625 25.41 -21.01 10.89
CA ARG A 625 25.27 -20.04 11.97
C ARG A 625 26.04 -20.42 13.23
N VAL A 626 26.04 -21.70 13.59
CA VAL A 626 26.84 -22.25 14.70
C VAL A 626 28.33 -22.02 14.43
N GLU A 627 28.82 -22.40 13.26
CA GLU A 627 30.22 -22.23 12.86
C GLU A 627 30.64 -20.76 12.90
N LEU A 628 29.81 -19.88 12.33
CA LEU A 628 30.04 -18.44 12.30
C LEU A 628 30.19 -17.83 13.70
N ILE A 629 29.25 -18.13 14.60
CA ILE A 629 29.25 -17.56 15.96
C ILE A 629 30.38 -18.18 16.79
N GLN A 630 30.67 -19.48 16.63
CA GLN A 630 31.79 -20.12 17.34
C GLN A 630 33.13 -19.52 16.94
N LYS A 631 33.37 -19.33 15.63
CA LYS A 631 34.61 -18.72 15.14
C LYS A 631 34.84 -17.35 15.76
N GLU A 632 33.81 -16.54 15.91
CA GLU A 632 33.95 -15.22 16.53
C GLU A 632 34.14 -15.25 18.03
N ILE A 633 33.44 -16.12 18.76
CA ILE A 633 33.66 -16.28 20.21
C ILE A 633 35.11 -16.67 20.49
N CYS A 634 35.74 -17.49 19.64
CA CYS A 634 37.16 -17.84 19.76
C CYS A 634 38.11 -16.67 19.47
N ASN A 635 37.69 -15.72 18.63
CA ASN A 635 38.49 -14.54 18.28
C ASN A 635 38.34 -13.37 19.27
N TYR A 636 37.39 -13.45 20.21
CA TYR A 636 37.21 -12.49 21.30
C TYR A 636 37.74 -13.08 22.62
N PRO A 637 38.95 -12.69 23.09
CA PRO A 637 39.52 -13.21 24.34
C PRO A 637 38.65 -12.97 25.59
#